data_AF-A0A956PM63-F1
#
_entry.id   AF-A0A956PM63-F1
#
_cell.length_a   1.000
_cell.length_b   1.000
_cell.length_c   1.000
_cell.angle_alpha   90.00
_cell.angle_beta   90.00
_cell.angle_gamma   90.00
#
_symmetry.space_group_name_H-M   'P 1'
#
loop_
_entity.id
_entity.type
_entity.pdbx_description
1 polymer ?
#
loop_
_entity_poly.entity_id
_entity_poly.type
_entity_poly.pdbx_seq_one_letter_code
_entity_poly.pdbx_strand_id
1 'polypeptide(L)'
;MEFNSIDQFLDTLEGPVESSGSFSLNLQAAREKLTSFQLPDPGLYPIFLVASAVASEARRFDVWTLPEELRFEFDGAVFSESELAGLDRYLFASGEVPPRLQNLAIALSAAGELASSFEFRSGTARLVLSEGAQNVSEAEKVVKTRFVVPRPKKAFLSRFKDKVPDLQEVMSVCRFAPLSIRFNNGYPSWGWSFRNPVIHRLLKTEKRIGYPPPAYDCHKQEVDSPGPFGGVVALVKEENPRDLLVVVHGVSHPIPIDAPHMEGVLWHDGLTRDLSCTQLVHNELMTEFLEQLKSQIADMVLQRVISQAAFRAEDRPMLEPLAEKAAARFREIGDFESADKLEQWVVADDGEDPDIESDEGYQAFCRQLKELEGSAKGMALRARALELFLEQSKQLLKDYEWRPLQKVMARMRTLFSPPKKELESLAQALEAINQGEKLDIERAQMKPEDTWQEGLVALLTGDWESAEEHLMAAAAAFPKEANTVLAHAYLSRNDPRLALKAAEKALESASSLERFLAEQPGKEAEIERHRERNAVFRDLVSDCMVAFGRPFEALNLRVEALPAEPKDLKLHALRVKEIRRLGKGQWPFWKSLKWHMRAISADWKAEEKANPYYCPSWQREKMEACWERLEGFLSHRPQSLDLDALFDPRFTDNERTKYYLGCVAREMRLRGEGRRAERLVARLALIDRARALTQRIVYGAKEG
;
A
#
# COMPACT_ATOMS: atom_id res chain seq x y z
N MET A 1 -13.60 -37.16 31.23
CA MET A 1 -14.62 -36.18 30.79
C MET A 1 -14.14 -34.84 31.29
N GLU A 2 -13.68 -33.98 30.39
CA GLU A 2 -13.43 -32.57 30.72
C GLU A 2 -14.75 -31.83 30.51
N PHE A 3 -15.22 -31.15 31.55
CA PHE A 3 -16.43 -30.33 31.48
C PHE A 3 -16.01 -28.91 31.07
N ASN A 4 -16.57 -28.40 29.97
CA ASN A 4 -16.16 -27.11 29.40
C ASN A 4 -16.88 -25.92 30.05
N SER A 5 -17.87 -26.18 30.91
CA SER A 5 -18.54 -25.16 31.71
C SER A 5 -19.02 -25.73 33.04
N ILE A 6 -19.22 -24.83 34.01
CA ILE A 6 -19.86 -25.15 35.30
C ILE A 6 -21.26 -25.72 35.07
N ASP A 7 -22.00 -25.21 34.10
CA ASP A 7 -23.37 -25.65 33.81
C ASP A 7 -23.39 -27.11 33.31
N GLN A 8 -22.47 -27.49 32.42
CA GLN A 8 -22.32 -28.89 31.98
C GLN A 8 -21.98 -29.83 33.13
N PHE A 9 -21.12 -29.39 34.06
CA PHE A 9 -20.81 -30.17 35.25
C PHE A 9 -22.04 -30.33 36.16
N LEU A 10 -22.77 -29.23 36.39
CA LEU A 10 -23.97 -29.22 37.21
C LEU A 10 -25.09 -30.11 36.62
N ASP A 11 -25.24 -30.13 35.30
CA ASP A 11 -26.22 -30.98 34.62
C ASP A 11 -25.90 -32.48 34.72
N THR A 12 -24.64 -32.85 34.96
CA THR A 12 -24.24 -34.26 35.18
C THR A 12 -24.38 -34.75 36.61
N LEU A 13 -24.69 -33.86 37.56
CA LEU A 13 -24.92 -34.24 38.95
C LEU A 13 -26.33 -34.82 39.09
N GLU A 14 -26.45 -36.13 38.94
CA GLU A 14 -27.67 -36.87 39.32
C GLU A 14 -27.77 -36.93 40.87
N GLY A 15 -28.71 -36.17 41.43
CA GLY A 15 -29.04 -36.19 42.84
C GLY A 15 -30.38 -35.51 43.11
N PRO A 16 -31.08 -35.84 44.21
CA PRO A 16 -32.29 -35.13 44.59
C PRO A 16 -31.96 -33.66 44.84
N VAL A 17 -32.65 -32.76 44.16
CA VAL A 17 -32.55 -31.31 44.38
C VAL A 17 -32.98 -31.03 45.83
N GLU A 18 -32.02 -30.85 46.74
CA GLU A 18 -32.27 -30.57 48.17
C GLU A 18 -32.95 -29.21 48.37
N SER A 19 -32.70 -28.25 47.49
CA SER A 19 -33.27 -26.91 47.55
C SER A 19 -33.26 -26.26 46.18
N SER A 20 -34.35 -25.55 45.83
CA SER A 20 -34.40 -24.64 44.70
C SER A 20 -34.40 -23.20 45.20
N GLY A 21 -33.60 -22.34 44.56
CA GLY A 21 -33.49 -20.93 44.87
C GLY A 21 -32.88 -20.19 43.68
N SER A 22 -32.97 -18.86 43.68
CA SER A 22 -32.27 -18.03 42.69
C SER A 22 -31.04 -17.40 43.33
N PHE A 23 -29.90 -17.50 42.65
CA PHE A 23 -28.73 -16.72 43.03
C PHE A 23 -29.03 -15.24 42.76
N SER A 24 -28.95 -14.41 43.80
CA SER A 24 -29.04 -12.96 43.67
C SER A 24 -27.65 -12.35 43.75
N LEU A 25 -27.34 -11.44 42.83
CA LEU A 25 -26.08 -10.72 42.83
C LEU A 25 -26.22 -9.48 43.71
N ASN A 26 -25.40 -9.36 44.74
CA ASN A 26 -25.23 -8.08 45.45
C ASN A 26 -24.48 -7.12 44.51
N LEU A 27 -25.25 -6.28 43.79
CA LEU A 27 -24.72 -5.36 42.77
C LEU A 27 -23.67 -4.42 43.32
N GLN A 28 -23.79 -3.98 44.58
CA GLN A 28 -22.81 -3.08 45.19
C GLN A 28 -21.46 -3.79 45.39
N ALA A 29 -21.48 -4.97 46.01
CA ALA A 29 -20.26 -5.77 46.18
C ALA A 29 -19.65 -6.21 44.84
N ALA A 30 -20.50 -6.49 43.84
CA ALA A 30 -20.06 -6.83 42.50
C ALA A 30 -19.39 -5.64 41.80
N ARG A 31 -19.91 -4.42 41.96
CA ARG A 31 -19.25 -3.18 41.49
C ARG A 31 -17.91 -2.99 42.17
N GLU A 32 -17.85 -3.04 43.49
CA GLU A 32 -16.61 -2.87 44.26
C GLU A 32 -15.53 -3.88 43.81
N LYS A 33 -15.92 -5.13 43.53
CA LYS A 33 -15.01 -6.13 42.96
C LYS A 33 -14.63 -5.84 41.51
N LEU A 34 -15.57 -5.51 40.63
CA LEU A 34 -15.26 -5.14 39.25
C LEU A 34 -14.29 -3.96 39.20
N THR A 35 -14.42 -3.02 40.14
CA THR A 35 -13.52 -1.86 40.25
C THR A 35 -12.05 -2.25 40.41
N SER A 36 -11.77 -3.48 40.85
CA SER A 36 -10.40 -3.99 41.03
C SER A 36 -9.94 -4.93 39.92
N PHE A 37 -10.86 -5.43 39.09
CA PHE A 37 -10.60 -6.56 38.17
C PHE A 37 -11.15 -6.37 36.75
N GLN A 38 -11.85 -5.28 36.46
CA GLN A 38 -12.52 -5.07 35.17
C GLN A 38 -11.53 -4.83 34.04
N LEU A 39 -10.51 -4.00 34.26
CA LEU A 39 -9.42 -3.78 33.30
C LEU A 39 -8.08 -3.89 34.03
N PRO A 40 -7.02 -4.43 33.37
CA PRO A 40 -5.68 -4.44 33.95
C PRO A 40 -5.15 -3.03 34.25
N ASP A 41 -5.55 -2.07 33.41
CA ASP A 41 -5.35 -0.63 33.63
C ASP A 41 -6.65 0.12 33.33
N PRO A 42 -7.26 0.82 34.31
CA PRO A 42 -8.40 1.69 34.07
C PRO A 42 -8.12 2.79 33.03
N GLY A 43 -6.84 3.13 32.79
CA GLY A 43 -6.38 4.04 31.74
C GLY A 43 -6.79 3.62 30.32
N LEU A 44 -7.16 2.35 30.13
CA LEU A 44 -7.61 1.79 28.86
C LEU A 44 -9.07 2.11 28.52
N TYR A 45 -9.82 2.81 29.39
CA TYR A 45 -11.21 3.19 29.12
C TYR A 45 -11.45 3.83 27.73
N PRO A 46 -10.52 4.61 27.12
CA PRO A 46 -10.78 5.16 25.79
C PRO A 46 -10.87 4.10 24.70
N ILE A 47 -10.22 2.95 24.84
CA ILE A 47 -10.35 1.82 23.90
C ILE A 47 -11.82 1.36 23.86
N PHE A 48 -12.47 1.29 25.02
CA PHE A 48 -13.88 0.88 25.12
C PHE A 48 -14.84 1.98 24.69
N LEU A 49 -14.46 3.26 24.78
CA LEU A 49 -15.21 4.35 24.12
C LEU A 49 -15.16 4.23 22.60
N VAL A 50 -14.00 3.89 22.03
CA VAL A 50 -13.87 3.62 20.59
C VAL A 50 -14.73 2.41 20.22
N ALA A 51 -14.65 1.32 20.99
CA ALA A 51 -15.46 0.13 20.74
C ALA A 51 -16.97 0.41 20.80
N SER A 52 -17.40 1.20 21.78
CA SER A 52 -18.78 1.67 21.88
C SER A 52 -19.17 2.53 20.68
N ALA A 53 -18.30 3.43 20.23
CA ALA A 53 -18.53 4.26 19.05
C ALA A 53 -18.66 3.42 17.77
N VAL A 54 -17.80 2.41 17.58
CA VAL A 54 -17.88 1.47 16.45
C VAL A 54 -19.21 0.71 16.47
N ALA A 55 -19.57 0.13 17.61
CA ALA A 55 -20.82 -0.60 17.78
C ALA A 55 -22.06 0.30 17.69
N SER A 56 -21.90 1.62 17.86
CA SER A 56 -22.92 2.64 17.58
C SER A 56 -22.89 3.13 16.13
N GLU A 57 -22.14 2.48 15.23
CA GLU A 57 -22.00 2.86 13.81
C GLU A 57 -21.49 4.30 13.59
N ALA A 58 -20.70 4.82 14.53
CA ALA A 58 -20.03 6.10 14.33
C ALA A 58 -19.12 6.01 13.08
N ARG A 59 -18.78 7.17 12.52
CA ARG A 59 -17.79 7.29 11.43
C ARG A 59 -16.58 8.09 11.87
N ARG A 60 -16.72 8.86 12.95
CA ARG A 60 -15.73 9.78 13.45
C ARG A 60 -15.63 9.68 14.97
N PHE A 61 -14.40 9.70 15.47
CA PHE A 61 -14.09 9.73 16.89
C PHE A 61 -13.01 10.78 17.14
N ASP A 62 -13.37 11.88 17.77
CA ASP A 62 -12.49 13.00 18.05
C ASP A 62 -12.05 12.97 19.52
N VAL A 63 -10.76 13.16 19.77
CA VAL A 63 -10.14 13.25 21.09
C VAL A 63 -9.49 14.61 21.25
N TRP A 64 -9.86 15.36 22.27
CA TRP A 64 -9.20 16.60 22.66
C TRP A 64 -8.56 16.46 24.01
N THR A 65 -7.29 16.81 24.04
CA THR A 65 -6.45 16.90 25.21
C THR A 65 -6.31 18.37 25.59
N LEU A 66 -7.17 18.83 26.48
CA LEU A 66 -7.14 20.19 27.00
C LEU A 66 -6.32 20.24 28.31
N PRO A 67 -5.91 21.43 28.77
CA PRO A 67 -5.16 21.55 30.03
C PRO A 67 -5.92 20.97 31.23
N GLU A 68 -7.24 21.23 31.31
CA GLU A 68 -8.07 20.88 32.47
C GLU A 68 -8.95 19.64 32.24
N GLU A 69 -9.03 19.10 31.01
CA GLU A 69 -9.91 17.98 30.70
C GLU A 69 -9.42 17.15 29.51
N LEU A 70 -9.86 15.90 29.47
CA LEU A 70 -9.89 15.05 28.28
C LEU A 70 -11.33 15.03 27.76
N ARG A 71 -11.50 15.27 26.47
CA ARG A 71 -12.80 15.26 25.81
C ARG A 71 -12.79 14.26 24.66
N PHE A 72 -13.84 13.48 24.55
CA PHE A 72 -14.08 12.53 23.47
C PHE A 72 -15.43 12.85 22.84
N GLU A 73 -15.52 12.84 21.50
CA GLU A 73 -16.79 12.98 20.80
C GLU A 73 -16.89 12.00 19.63
N PHE A 74 -18.08 11.48 19.36
CA PHE A 74 -18.34 10.63 18.19
C PHE A 74 -19.77 10.79 17.67
N ASP A 75 -19.96 10.45 16.39
CA ASP A 75 -21.18 10.69 15.61
C ASP A 75 -22.01 9.44 15.32
N GLY A 76 -22.07 8.50 16.28
CA GLY A 76 -22.87 7.28 16.20
C GLY A 76 -24.29 7.43 16.73
N ALA A 77 -25.01 6.31 16.80
CA ALA A 77 -26.32 6.19 17.43
C ALA A 77 -26.31 6.78 18.86
N VAL A 78 -27.34 7.55 19.19
CA VAL A 78 -27.48 8.23 20.48
C VAL A 78 -27.90 7.26 21.58
N PHE A 79 -27.46 7.54 22.81
CA PHE A 79 -27.86 6.79 24.01
C PHE A 79 -29.06 7.47 24.67
N SER A 80 -30.06 6.68 25.03
CA SER A 80 -31.24 7.20 25.73
C SER A 80 -31.01 7.35 27.23
N GLU A 81 -31.86 8.11 27.91
CA GLU A 81 -31.80 8.26 29.37
C GLU A 81 -31.95 6.92 30.10
N SER A 82 -32.87 6.07 29.63
CA SER A 82 -33.10 4.74 30.21
C SER A 82 -31.93 3.79 30.01
N GLU A 83 -31.21 3.90 28.89
CA GLU A 83 -29.96 3.16 28.65
C GLU A 83 -28.87 3.59 29.61
N LEU A 84 -28.67 4.91 29.80
CA LEU A 84 -27.66 5.43 30.72
C LEU A 84 -27.98 5.11 32.18
N ALA A 85 -29.26 5.12 32.57
CA ALA A 85 -29.70 4.71 33.90
C ALA A 85 -29.54 3.19 34.15
N GLY A 86 -29.41 2.41 33.08
CA GLY A 86 -29.30 0.95 33.11
C GLY A 86 -27.89 0.40 32.97
N LEU A 87 -26.83 1.22 32.98
CA LEU A 87 -25.46 0.80 32.64
C LEU A 87 -24.95 -0.40 33.43
N ASP A 88 -25.28 -0.47 34.72
CA ASP A 88 -24.87 -1.59 35.57
C ASP A 88 -25.41 -2.93 35.09
N ARG A 89 -26.63 -2.94 34.53
CA ARG A 89 -27.22 -4.17 34.00
C ARG A 89 -26.42 -4.68 32.81
N TYR A 90 -25.80 -3.79 32.04
CA TYR A 90 -24.97 -4.17 30.89
C TYR A 90 -23.57 -4.65 31.29
N LEU A 91 -23.11 -4.34 32.50
CA LEU A 91 -21.86 -4.89 33.06
C LEU A 91 -22.02 -6.33 33.55
N PHE A 92 -23.18 -6.65 34.13
CA PHE A 92 -23.43 -7.92 34.82
C PHE A 92 -24.42 -8.86 34.13
N ALA A 93 -24.96 -8.46 32.97
CA ALA A 93 -25.96 -9.29 32.29
C ALA A 93 -25.36 -10.61 31.82
N SER A 94 -26.07 -11.69 32.12
CA SER A 94 -25.80 -13.04 31.64
C SER A 94 -26.40 -13.32 30.25
N GLY A 95 -27.28 -12.43 29.76
CA GLY A 95 -27.93 -12.53 28.45
C GLY A 95 -27.23 -11.70 27.37
N GLU A 96 -27.83 -11.70 26.17
CA GLU A 96 -27.33 -10.92 25.03
C GLU A 96 -27.44 -9.41 25.34
N VAL A 97 -26.29 -8.75 25.45
CA VAL A 97 -26.19 -7.30 25.66
C VAL A 97 -25.76 -6.65 24.36
N PRO A 98 -26.44 -5.57 23.90
CA PRO A 98 -25.98 -4.79 22.75
C PRO A 98 -24.52 -4.33 22.96
N PRO A 99 -23.58 -4.65 22.05
CA PRO A 99 -22.16 -4.35 22.24
C PRO A 99 -21.87 -2.87 22.52
N ARG A 100 -22.64 -1.95 21.93
CA ARG A 100 -22.49 -0.50 22.19
C ARG A 100 -22.68 -0.15 23.66
N LEU A 101 -23.63 -0.79 24.33
CA LEU A 101 -24.00 -0.54 25.74
C LEU A 101 -23.03 -1.23 26.69
N GLN A 102 -22.64 -2.47 26.38
CA GLN A 102 -21.63 -3.20 27.16
C GLN A 102 -20.29 -2.45 27.17
N ASN A 103 -19.80 -2.05 25.99
CA ASN A 103 -18.56 -1.29 25.85
C ASN A 103 -18.65 0.09 26.54
N LEU A 104 -19.79 0.77 26.44
CA LEU A 104 -19.99 2.05 27.13
C LEU A 104 -19.93 1.88 28.65
N ALA A 105 -20.59 0.85 29.18
CA ALA A 105 -20.62 0.59 30.60
C ALA A 105 -19.23 0.27 31.16
N ILE A 106 -18.43 -0.54 30.43
CA ILE A 106 -17.03 -0.80 30.77
C ILE A 106 -16.21 0.50 30.77
N ALA A 107 -16.35 1.31 29.72
CA ALA A 107 -15.62 2.57 29.60
C ALA A 107 -15.93 3.55 30.74
N LEU A 108 -17.22 3.75 31.06
CA LEU A 108 -17.64 4.69 32.10
C LEU A 108 -17.30 4.20 33.51
N SER A 109 -17.36 2.88 33.74
CA SER A 109 -16.93 2.26 34.99
C SER A 109 -15.44 2.50 35.23
N ALA A 110 -14.58 2.13 34.27
CA ALA A 110 -13.13 2.32 34.36
C ALA A 110 -12.74 3.81 34.47
N ALA A 111 -13.41 4.71 33.74
CA ALA A 111 -13.17 6.14 33.87
C ALA A 111 -13.53 6.69 35.27
N GLY A 112 -14.56 6.14 35.92
CA GLY A 112 -14.97 6.50 37.27
C GLY A 112 -13.95 6.12 38.35
N GLU A 113 -13.10 5.13 38.09
CA GLU A 113 -11.99 4.77 38.98
C GLU A 113 -10.85 5.79 38.95
N LEU A 114 -10.65 6.42 37.79
CA LEU A 114 -9.59 7.39 37.57
C LEU A 114 -10.00 8.81 37.94
N ALA A 115 -11.26 9.15 37.75
CA ALA A 115 -11.78 10.49 37.93
C ALA A 115 -12.91 10.54 38.95
N SER A 116 -12.79 11.43 39.93
CA SER A 116 -13.83 11.68 40.94
C SER A 116 -15.11 12.28 40.36
N SER A 117 -15.03 12.81 39.14
CA SER A 117 -16.19 13.28 38.39
C SER A 117 -15.96 13.18 36.90
N PHE A 118 -17.03 13.04 36.13
CA PHE A 118 -17.03 13.16 34.68
C PHE A 118 -18.44 13.49 34.17
N GLU A 119 -18.53 13.89 32.91
CA GLU A 119 -19.80 14.15 32.25
C GLU A 119 -19.89 13.42 30.90
N PHE A 120 -20.99 12.70 30.69
CA PHE A 120 -21.35 12.06 29.43
C PHE A 120 -22.66 12.64 28.91
N ARG A 121 -22.73 12.97 27.62
CA ARG A 121 -23.94 13.48 26.95
C ARG A 121 -24.15 12.74 25.64
N SER A 122 -25.40 12.35 25.35
CA SER A 122 -25.78 11.78 24.06
C SER A 122 -27.26 12.05 23.77
N GLY A 123 -27.58 12.62 22.61
CA GLY A 123 -28.95 13.07 22.34
C GLY A 123 -29.44 14.04 23.41
N THR A 124 -30.55 13.73 24.07
CA THR A 124 -31.07 14.49 25.23
C THR A 124 -30.62 13.92 26.57
N ALA A 125 -29.91 12.79 26.60
CA ALA A 125 -29.48 12.14 27.83
C ALA A 125 -28.16 12.74 28.33
N ARG A 126 -28.10 12.94 29.65
CA ARG A 126 -26.90 13.40 30.37
C ARG A 126 -26.66 12.50 31.56
N LEU A 127 -25.42 12.03 31.70
CA LEU A 127 -24.95 11.31 32.87
C LEU A 127 -23.78 12.09 33.48
N VAL A 128 -23.88 12.36 34.78
CA VAL A 128 -22.82 13.02 35.56
C VAL A 128 -22.41 12.10 36.69
N LEU A 129 -21.13 11.75 36.75
CA LEU A 129 -20.53 11.16 37.94
C LEU A 129 -19.98 12.29 38.80
N SER A 130 -20.34 12.33 40.08
CA SER A 130 -19.79 13.25 41.08
C SER A 130 -19.63 12.52 42.40
N GLU A 131 -18.40 12.46 42.94
CA GLU A 131 -18.10 11.83 44.23
C GLU A 131 -18.56 10.36 44.30
N GLY A 132 -18.48 9.64 43.19
CA GLY A 132 -18.91 8.24 43.07
C GLY A 132 -20.42 8.03 42.86
N ALA A 133 -21.24 9.09 42.95
CA ALA A 133 -22.66 9.03 42.65
C ALA A 133 -22.94 9.33 41.17
N GLN A 134 -23.67 8.44 40.50
CA GLN A 134 -24.13 8.63 39.12
C GLN A 134 -25.51 9.27 39.11
N ASN A 135 -25.64 10.40 38.42
CA ASN A 135 -26.92 11.07 38.20
C ASN A 135 -27.20 11.12 36.71
N VAL A 136 -28.33 10.54 36.30
CA VAL A 136 -28.82 10.58 34.92
C VAL A 136 -29.98 11.56 34.86
N SER A 137 -29.99 12.43 33.86
CA SER A 137 -31.02 13.43 33.66
C SER A 137 -31.22 13.74 32.17
N GLU A 138 -32.34 14.36 31.83
CA GLU A 138 -32.52 15.02 30.55
C GLU A 138 -31.69 16.31 30.48
N ALA A 139 -31.24 16.67 29.28
CA ALA A 139 -30.46 17.87 28.98
C ALA A 139 -30.75 18.38 27.56
N GLU A 140 -30.18 19.54 27.22
CA GLU A 140 -30.24 20.09 25.88
C GLU A 140 -29.68 19.09 24.85
N LYS A 141 -30.43 18.91 23.75
CA LYS A 141 -30.11 17.95 22.70
C LYS A 141 -28.75 18.23 22.08
N VAL A 142 -27.83 17.28 22.19
CA VAL A 142 -26.54 17.28 21.49
C VAL A 142 -26.60 16.42 20.23
N VAL A 143 -25.92 16.88 19.17
CA VAL A 143 -25.86 16.15 17.89
C VAL A 143 -24.88 14.97 17.95
N LYS A 144 -23.81 15.12 18.74
CA LYS A 144 -22.77 14.09 18.93
C LYS A 144 -22.79 13.60 20.35
N THR A 145 -22.42 12.33 20.54
CA THR A 145 -22.07 11.84 21.86
C THR A 145 -20.79 12.53 22.32
N ARG A 146 -20.77 13.03 23.56
CA ARG A 146 -19.64 13.74 24.17
C ARG A 146 -19.35 13.15 25.54
N PHE A 147 -18.08 12.87 25.80
CA PHE A 147 -17.59 12.45 27.10
C PHE A 147 -16.47 13.39 27.55
N VAL A 148 -16.57 13.93 28.76
CA VAL A 148 -15.62 14.88 29.34
C VAL A 148 -15.14 14.35 30.69
N VAL A 149 -13.82 14.15 30.80
CA VAL A 149 -13.14 13.71 32.02
C VAL A 149 -12.21 14.84 32.48
N PRO A 150 -12.48 15.50 33.63
CA PRO A 150 -11.57 16.47 34.22
C PRO A 150 -10.19 15.86 34.49
N ARG A 151 -9.14 16.63 34.23
CA ARG A 151 -7.77 16.25 34.58
C ARG A 151 -7.49 16.56 36.04
N PRO A 152 -6.83 15.65 36.78
CA PRO A 152 -6.43 15.95 38.15
C PRO A 152 -5.46 17.14 38.16
N LYS A 153 -5.72 18.13 39.04
CA LYS A 153 -4.89 19.34 39.18
C LYS A 153 -3.45 18.98 39.56
N LYS A 154 -2.48 19.73 39.03
CA LYS A 154 -1.04 19.43 39.12
C LYS A 154 -0.48 19.14 40.53
N ALA A 155 -1.09 19.69 41.59
CA ALA A 155 -0.64 19.49 42.96
C ALA A 155 -0.92 18.07 43.52
N PHE A 156 -1.84 17.32 42.91
CA PHE A 156 -2.21 15.95 43.30
C PHE A 156 -1.44 14.88 42.49
N LEU A 157 -0.61 15.30 41.52
CA LEU A 157 -0.02 14.46 40.47
C LEU A 157 1.11 13.51 40.90
N SER A 158 1.66 13.60 42.12
CA SER A 158 2.73 12.67 42.50
C SER A 158 2.27 11.21 42.60
N ARG A 159 0.97 10.95 42.78
CA ARG A 159 0.37 9.60 42.77
C ARG A 159 -0.35 9.21 41.48
N PHE A 160 -0.55 10.16 40.55
CA PHE A 160 -1.38 9.99 39.34
C PHE A 160 -0.62 10.20 38.03
N LYS A 161 0.68 10.49 38.08
CA LYS A 161 1.52 10.63 36.86
C LYS A 161 1.48 9.39 35.95
N ASP A 162 1.16 8.22 36.51
CA ASP A 162 1.09 6.95 35.78
C ASP A 162 -0.34 6.58 35.32
N LYS A 163 -1.35 7.44 35.55
CA LYS A 163 -2.77 7.11 35.31
C LYS A 163 -3.48 7.96 34.25
N VAL A 164 -2.74 8.77 33.50
CA VAL A 164 -3.32 9.43 32.32
C VAL A 164 -3.42 8.39 31.22
N PRO A 165 -4.57 8.26 30.53
CA PRO A 165 -4.71 7.30 29.44
C PRO A 165 -3.58 7.41 28.42
N ASP A 166 -2.93 6.30 28.12
CA ASP A 166 -1.94 6.26 27.05
C ASP A 166 -2.65 6.30 25.69
N LEU A 167 -2.76 7.51 25.13
CA LEU A 167 -3.37 7.69 23.81
C LEU A 167 -2.56 7.01 22.69
N GLN A 168 -1.27 6.70 22.89
CA GLN A 168 -0.50 5.89 21.93
C GLN A 168 -0.97 4.45 21.93
N GLU A 169 -1.24 3.89 23.10
CA GLU A 169 -1.80 2.54 23.22
C GLU A 169 -3.19 2.47 22.58
N VAL A 170 -4.06 3.45 22.85
CA VAL A 170 -5.37 3.57 22.18
C VAL A 170 -5.21 3.59 20.66
N MET A 171 -4.27 4.38 20.14
CA MET A 171 -3.99 4.40 18.71
C MET A 171 -3.47 3.06 18.19
N SER A 172 -2.65 2.34 18.95
CA SER A 172 -2.11 1.05 18.56
C SER A 172 -3.20 -0.02 18.48
N VAL A 173 -4.01 -0.14 19.53
CA VAL A 173 -5.04 -1.17 19.67
C VAL A 173 -6.24 -0.88 18.77
N CYS A 174 -6.64 0.39 18.63
CA CYS A 174 -7.78 0.80 17.81
C CYS A 174 -7.38 1.22 16.39
N ARG A 175 -6.15 0.94 15.94
CA ARG A 175 -5.66 1.38 14.62
C ARG A 175 -6.52 0.89 13.47
N PHE A 176 -7.15 -0.28 13.62
CA PHE A 176 -8.01 -0.91 12.61
C PHE A 176 -9.50 -0.66 12.85
N ALA A 177 -9.86 0.24 13.76
CA ALA A 177 -11.25 0.62 13.94
C ALA A 177 -11.80 1.24 12.63
N PRO A 178 -13.06 0.94 12.25
CA PRO A 178 -13.71 1.54 11.09
C PRO A 178 -14.15 3.00 11.32
N LEU A 179 -13.32 3.78 12.02
CA LEU A 179 -13.58 5.15 12.45
C LEU A 179 -12.43 6.08 12.07
N SER A 180 -12.76 7.29 11.61
CA SER A 180 -11.76 8.37 11.56
C SER A 180 -11.49 8.85 12.99
N ILE A 181 -10.41 8.35 13.59
CA ILE A 181 -9.96 8.79 14.91
C ILE A 181 -9.07 10.02 14.74
N ARG A 182 -9.33 11.11 15.49
CA ARG A 182 -8.59 12.38 15.40
C ARG A 182 -8.16 12.85 16.78
N PHE A 183 -6.94 13.38 16.89
CA PHE A 183 -6.42 13.93 18.15
C PHE A 183 -6.14 15.42 18.02
N ASN A 184 -6.68 16.25 18.92
CA ASN A 184 -6.45 17.69 19.02
C ASN A 184 -6.67 18.47 17.70
N ASN A 185 -7.69 18.10 16.92
CA ASN A 185 -7.92 18.60 15.55
C ASN A 185 -6.77 18.35 14.55
N GLY A 186 -5.80 17.49 14.92
CA GLY A 186 -4.70 17.07 14.07
C GLY A 186 -5.12 16.06 13.00
N TYR A 187 -4.13 15.58 12.24
CA TYR A 187 -4.34 14.64 11.15
C TYR A 187 -5.05 13.37 11.64
N PRO A 188 -6.03 12.86 10.89
CA PRO A 188 -6.72 11.62 11.23
C PRO A 188 -5.71 10.46 11.27
N SER A 189 -5.78 9.63 12.32
CA SER A 189 -5.38 8.23 12.14
C SER A 189 -6.41 7.61 11.18
N TRP A 190 -5.91 6.85 10.21
CA TRP A 190 -6.72 6.30 9.13
C TRP A 190 -7.90 5.52 9.72
N GLY A 191 -9.13 5.80 9.26
CA GLY A 191 -10.29 4.97 9.57
C GLY A 191 -10.36 3.81 8.61
N TRP A 192 -10.39 2.58 9.12
CA TRP A 192 -10.32 1.37 8.31
C TRP A 192 -11.71 0.87 8.01
N SER A 193 -12.30 1.28 6.89
CA SER A 193 -13.43 0.51 6.39
C SER A 193 -12.89 -0.80 5.81
N PHE A 194 -13.13 -1.93 6.50
CA PHE A 194 -12.81 -3.27 5.98
C PHE A 194 -13.50 -3.59 4.65
N ARG A 195 -14.51 -2.80 4.28
CA ARG A 195 -15.19 -2.86 2.97
C ARG A 195 -14.53 -1.98 1.90
N ASN A 196 -13.40 -1.34 2.18
CA ASN A 196 -12.73 -0.40 1.28
C ASN A 196 -11.34 -0.94 0.87
N PRO A 197 -10.98 -0.92 -0.43
CA PRO A 197 -9.67 -1.37 -0.94
C PRO A 197 -8.42 -0.63 -0.40
N VAL A 198 -8.56 0.24 0.61
CA VAL A 198 -7.47 0.97 1.26
C VAL A 198 -6.61 0.05 2.15
N ILE A 199 -7.17 -1.03 2.71
CA ILE A 199 -6.41 -2.05 3.45
C ILE A 199 -5.28 -2.64 2.57
N HIS A 200 -5.53 -2.82 1.27
CA HIS A 200 -4.53 -3.36 0.33
C HIS A 200 -3.28 -2.49 0.19
N ARG A 201 -3.39 -1.17 0.40
CA ARG A 201 -2.30 -0.20 0.18
C ARG A 201 -1.44 0.02 1.44
N LEU A 202 -2.02 -0.09 2.64
CA LEU A 202 -1.33 0.19 3.91
C LEU A 202 -0.44 -0.96 4.41
N LEU A 203 -0.84 -2.23 4.17
CA LEU A 203 0.07 -3.38 4.35
C LEU A 203 1.37 -3.27 3.52
N LYS A 204 1.44 -2.37 2.54
CA LYS A 204 2.64 -2.12 1.72
C LYS A 204 3.46 -0.89 2.14
N THR A 205 2.92 0.02 2.96
CA THR A 205 3.52 1.36 3.15
C THR A 205 3.85 1.73 4.59
N GLU A 206 3.30 1.07 5.60
CA GLU A 206 3.60 1.41 7.00
C GLU A 206 4.86 0.70 7.54
N LYS A 207 5.99 1.43 7.50
CA LYS A 207 7.23 1.09 8.23
C LYS A 207 7.03 0.87 9.75
N ARG A 208 5.94 1.36 10.34
CA ARG A 208 5.68 1.29 11.79
C ARG A 208 5.25 -0.08 12.29
N ILE A 209 4.81 -0.96 11.40
CA ILE A 209 4.58 -2.38 11.72
C ILE A 209 5.90 -3.16 11.61
N GLY A 210 7.02 -2.51 11.29
CA GLY A 210 8.26 -3.19 10.95
C GLY A 210 8.19 -3.85 9.57
N TYR A 211 7.34 -3.39 8.65
CA TYR A 211 7.34 -3.89 7.28
C TYR A 211 8.59 -3.40 6.53
N PRO A 212 9.35 -4.29 5.88
CA PRO A 212 10.34 -3.92 4.88
C PRO A 212 9.65 -3.30 3.64
N PRO A 213 10.41 -2.64 2.74
CA PRO A 213 9.86 -1.81 1.66
C PRO A 213 8.90 -2.57 0.72
N PRO A 214 8.07 -1.86 -0.07
CA PRO A 214 7.02 -2.41 -0.97
C PRO A 214 7.52 -3.30 -2.14
N ALA A 215 8.75 -3.82 -2.05
CA ALA A 215 9.41 -4.63 -3.06
C ALA A 215 9.07 -6.13 -2.99
N TYR A 216 8.36 -6.60 -1.96
CA TYR A 216 8.05 -8.03 -1.84
C TYR A 216 6.70 -8.40 -2.46
N ASP A 217 6.72 -9.45 -3.28
CA ASP A 217 5.58 -10.21 -3.82
C ASP A 217 4.80 -10.88 -2.67
N CYS A 218 4.19 -10.08 -1.79
CA CYS A 218 3.26 -10.60 -0.78
C CYS A 218 2.01 -11.09 -1.50
N HIS A 219 1.78 -12.41 -1.48
CA HIS A 219 0.49 -12.97 -1.84
C HIS A 219 -0.50 -12.63 -0.74
N LYS A 220 -1.52 -11.86 -1.12
CA LYS A 220 -2.58 -11.40 -0.24
C LYS A 220 -3.85 -12.11 -0.65
N GLN A 221 -4.56 -12.65 0.33
CA GLN A 221 -5.89 -13.19 0.12
C GLN A 221 -6.88 -12.42 0.98
N GLU A 222 -7.94 -11.95 0.34
CA GLU A 222 -9.13 -11.51 1.04
C GLU A 222 -9.79 -12.76 1.62
N VAL A 223 -9.98 -12.74 2.93
CA VAL A 223 -10.76 -13.72 3.65
C VAL A 223 -12.20 -13.27 3.53
N ASP A 224 -12.87 -13.72 2.47
CA ASP A 224 -14.32 -13.58 2.30
C ASP A 224 -14.98 -14.80 2.93
N SER A 225 -15.40 -14.67 4.19
CA SER A 225 -16.25 -15.67 4.83
C SER A 225 -17.72 -15.33 4.56
N PRO A 226 -18.57 -16.32 4.23
CA PRO A 226 -20.02 -16.15 4.31
C PRO A 226 -20.51 -15.91 5.75
N GLY A 227 -19.65 -16.14 6.75
CA GLY A 227 -19.90 -15.90 8.16
C GLY A 227 -19.74 -14.43 8.60
N PRO A 228 -19.81 -14.16 9.92
CA PRO A 228 -19.79 -12.81 10.49
C PRO A 228 -18.37 -12.21 10.57
N PHE A 229 -17.44 -12.70 9.76
CA PHE A 229 -16.05 -12.27 9.78
C PHE A 229 -15.46 -12.13 8.40
N GLY A 230 -14.36 -11.39 8.31
CA GLY A 230 -13.56 -11.31 7.11
C GLY A 230 -12.21 -10.70 7.41
N GLY A 231 -11.45 -10.38 6.37
CA GLY A 231 -10.20 -9.65 6.56
C GLY A 231 -9.19 -9.90 5.46
N VAL A 232 -7.93 -9.63 5.78
CA VAL A 232 -6.82 -9.83 4.86
C VAL A 232 -5.72 -10.59 5.57
N VAL A 233 -5.28 -11.66 4.94
CA VAL A 233 -4.11 -12.43 5.35
C VAL A 233 -3.08 -12.37 4.24
N ALA A 234 -1.81 -12.32 4.62
CA ALA A 234 -0.68 -12.22 3.73
C ALA A 234 0.45 -13.14 4.18
N LEU A 235 1.15 -13.70 3.20
CA LEU A 235 2.41 -14.43 3.41
C LEU A 235 3.58 -13.42 3.47
N VAL A 236 4.44 -13.56 4.48
CA VAL A 236 5.60 -12.70 4.73
C VAL A 236 6.88 -13.53 4.83
N LYS A 237 7.97 -13.08 4.21
CA LYS A 237 9.24 -13.82 4.22
C LYS A 237 9.95 -13.84 5.58
N GLU A 238 9.56 -12.96 6.51
CA GLU A 238 10.19 -12.91 7.84
C GLU A 238 9.83 -14.16 8.64
N GLU A 239 10.85 -14.81 9.22
CA GLU A 239 10.68 -15.98 10.11
C GLU A 239 10.06 -15.64 11.45
N ASN A 240 10.03 -14.36 11.83
CA ASN A 240 9.45 -13.96 13.11
C ASN A 240 7.94 -14.18 13.05
N PRO A 241 7.38 -15.14 13.80
CA PRO A 241 5.95 -15.33 13.86
C PRO A 241 5.35 -14.04 14.43
N ARG A 242 4.47 -13.41 13.66
CA ARG A 242 3.64 -12.33 14.17
C ARG A 242 2.25 -12.90 14.41
N ASP A 243 1.64 -12.51 15.51
CA ASP A 243 0.26 -12.88 15.79
C ASP A 243 -0.66 -12.29 14.72
N LEU A 244 -1.69 -13.05 14.31
CA LEU A 244 -2.77 -12.46 13.55
C LEU A 244 -3.55 -11.54 14.47
N LEU A 245 -4.01 -10.42 13.93
CA LEU A 245 -4.80 -9.47 14.68
C LEU A 245 -6.26 -9.66 14.35
N VAL A 246 -7.08 -9.97 15.35
CA VAL A 246 -8.53 -10.06 15.22
C VAL A 246 -9.17 -8.83 15.83
N VAL A 247 -9.97 -8.15 15.02
CA VAL A 247 -10.61 -6.89 15.37
C VAL A 247 -12.05 -7.16 15.77
N VAL A 248 -12.38 -6.86 17.01
CA VAL A 248 -13.73 -7.01 17.57
C VAL A 248 -14.23 -5.63 17.95
N HIS A 249 -15.29 -5.14 17.30
CA HIS A 249 -15.80 -3.78 17.51
C HIS A 249 -14.70 -2.70 17.40
N GLY A 250 -13.73 -2.88 16.50
CA GLY A 250 -12.62 -1.94 16.28
C GLY A 250 -11.46 -2.01 17.29
N VAL A 251 -11.46 -2.99 18.20
CA VAL A 251 -10.35 -3.27 19.12
C VAL A 251 -9.56 -4.46 18.59
N SER A 252 -8.25 -4.31 18.43
CA SER A 252 -7.37 -5.37 17.91
C SER A 252 -6.91 -6.29 19.04
N HIS A 253 -7.08 -7.60 18.85
CA HIS A 253 -6.61 -8.64 19.75
C HIS A 253 -5.63 -9.55 19.00
N PRO A 254 -4.39 -9.73 19.49
CA PRO A 254 -3.48 -10.71 18.93
C PRO A 254 -3.99 -12.12 19.22
N ILE A 255 -3.99 -12.96 18.19
CA ILE A 255 -4.26 -14.38 18.30
C ILE A 255 -3.03 -15.13 17.81
N PRO A 256 -2.44 -15.99 18.67
CA PRO A 256 -1.36 -16.85 18.25
C PRO A 256 -1.93 -17.85 17.24
N ILE A 257 -1.34 -17.89 16.05
CA ILE A 257 -1.61 -18.94 15.08
C ILE A 257 -0.33 -19.70 14.82
N ASP A 258 -0.47 -21.01 14.69
CA ASP A 258 0.63 -21.89 14.34
C ASP A 258 0.87 -21.85 12.81
N ALA A 259 1.07 -20.65 12.27
CA ALA A 259 1.40 -20.45 10.87
C ALA A 259 2.55 -19.43 10.80
N PRO A 260 3.81 -19.89 10.89
CA PRO A 260 4.95 -19.01 10.69
C PRO A 260 4.83 -18.35 9.31
N HIS A 261 5.38 -17.16 9.13
CA HIS A 261 5.31 -16.42 7.87
C HIS A 261 3.92 -15.91 7.46
N MET A 262 2.99 -15.84 8.40
CA MET A 262 1.67 -15.27 8.15
C MET A 262 1.43 -14.03 8.96
N GLU A 263 0.88 -13.01 8.31
CA GLU A 263 0.43 -11.77 8.93
C GLU A 263 -0.94 -11.40 8.39
N GLY A 264 -1.75 -10.77 9.22
CA GLY A 264 -3.10 -10.44 8.79
C GLY A 264 -3.89 -9.70 9.83
N VAL A 265 -4.95 -9.06 9.33
CA VAL A 265 -5.96 -8.40 10.14
C VAL A 265 -7.29 -8.98 9.73
N LEU A 266 -7.92 -9.63 10.68
CA LEU A 266 -9.25 -10.20 10.57
C LEU A 266 -10.20 -9.36 11.43
N TRP A 267 -11.49 -9.37 11.12
CA TRP A 267 -12.52 -8.76 11.96
C TRP A 267 -13.61 -9.78 12.22
N HIS A 268 -14.12 -9.86 13.45
CA HIS A 268 -15.22 -10.75 13.82
C HIS A 268 -16.00 -10.15 15.01
N ASP A 269 -17.14 -9.53 14.75
CA ASP A 269 -17.88 -8.80 15.80
C ASP A 269 -18.57 -9.72 16.81
N GLY A 270 -18.80 -10.99 16.47
CA GLY A 270 -19.42 -11.98 17.36
C GLY A 270 -18.51 -12.58 18.44
N LEU A 271 -17.19 -12.36 18.43
CA LEU A 271 -16.29 -13.00 19.40
C LEU A 271 -16.41 -12.36 20.79
N THR A 272 -16.38 -13.20 21.81
CA THR A 272 -16.48 -12.78 23.21
C THR A 272 -15.10 -12.44 23.76
N ARG A 273 -15.00 -11.33 24.51
CA ARG A 273 -13.80 -10.96 25.26
C ARG A 273 -13.86 -11.52 26.67
N ASP A 274 -12.69 -11.78 27.25
CA ASP A 274 -12.58 -12.21 28.64
C ASP A 274 -12.99 -11.08 29.61
N LEU A 275 -13.04 -11.37 30.91
CA LEU A 275 -13.45 -10.38 31.91
C LEU A 275 -12.51 -9.17 31.96
N SER A 276 -11.21 -9.37 31.71
CA SER A 276 -10.23 -8.27 31.62
C SER A 276 -10.35 -7.45 30.33
N CYS A 277 -11.15 -7.95 29.38
CA CYS A 277 -11.35 -7.42 28.04
C CYS A 277 -10.06 -7.27 27.21
N THR A 278 -8.97 -7.93 27.60
CA THR A 278 -7.70 -7.89 26.89
C THR A 278 -7.54 -9.06 25.93
N GLN A 279 -8.18 -10.19 26.24
CA GLN A 279 -8.10 -11.42 25.46
C GLN A 279 -9.47 -11.83 24.94
N LEU A 280 -9.47 -12.70 23.94
CA LEU A 280 -10.68 -13.33 23.43
C LEU A 280 -10.88 -14.66 24.14
N VAL A 281 -12.12 -14.96 24.51
CA VAL A 281 -12.49 -16.21 25.18
C VAL A 281 -12.40 -17.36 24.18
N HIS A 282 -11.74 -18.44 24.57
CA HIS A 282 -11.65 -19.65 23.77
C HIS A 282 -12.91 -20.52 23.96
N ASN A 283 -14.04 -20.04 23.42
CA ASN A 283 -15.33 -20.74 23.42
C ASN A 283 -15.58 -21.46 22.08
N GLU A 284 -16.73 -22.13 21.94
CA GLU A 284 -17.11 -22.85 20.71
C GLU A 284 -17.04 -21.95 19.47
N LEU A 285 -17.52 -20.70 19.57
CA LEU A 285 -17.47 -19.74 18.46
C LEU A 285 -16.04 -19.37 18.05
N MET A 286 -15.13 -19.18 19.02
CA MET A 286 -13.70 -18.96 18.72
C MET A 286 -13.10 -20.20 18.06
N THR A 287 -13.42 -21.39 18.53
CA THR A 287 -12.95 -22.65 17.94
C THR A 287 -13.44 -22.78 16.49
N GLU A 288 -14.72 -22.54 16.23
CA GLU A 288 -15.29 -22.53 14.88
C GLU A 288 -14.60 -21.49 13.98
N PHE A 289 -14.37 -20.29 14.49
CA PHE A 289 -13.65 -19.24 13.77
C PHE A 289 -12.22 -19.67 13.41
N LEU A 290 -11.47 -20.23 14.36
CA LEU A 290 -10.11 -20.71 14.12
C LEU A 290 -10.08 -21.88 13.14
N GLU A 291 -11.04 -22.80 13.20
CA GLU A 291 -11.15 -23.92 12.28
C GLU A 291 -11.48 -23.48 10.85
N GLN A 292 -12.37 -22.48 10.70
CA GLN A 292 -12.64 -21.87 9.40
C GLN A 292 -11.42 -21.13 8.86
N LEU A 293 -10.72 -20.38 9.71
CA LEU A 293 -9.51 -19.67 9.35
C LEU A 293 -8.40 -20.63 8.89
N LYS A 294 -8.17 -21.73 9.61
CA LYS A 294 -7.19 -22.76 9.22
C LYS A 294 -7.50 -23.34 7.84
N SER A 295 -8.77 -23.63 7.55
CA SER A 295 -9.17 -24.14 6.22
C SER A 295 -8.90 -23.11 5.11
N GLN A 296 -9.23 -21.83 5.33
CA GLN A 296 -8.95 -20.78 4.36
C GLN A 296 -7.45 -20.53 4.15
N ILE A 297 -6.65 -20.65 5.22
CA ILE A 297 -5.19 -20.60 5.14
C ILE A 297 -4.67 -21.78 4.30
N ALA A 298 -5.18 -22.99 4.52
CA ALA A 298 -4.81 -24.17 3.74
C ALA A 298 -5.13 -23.99 2.24
N ASP A 299 -6.31 -23.45 1.93
CA ASP A 299 -6.70 -23.10 0.55
C ASP A 299 -5.78 -22.04 -0.06
N MET A 300 -5.42 -21.00 0.70
CA MET A 300 -4.47 -19.97 0.25
C MET A 300 -3.11 -20.56 -0.09
N VAL A 301 -2.59 -21.44 0.76
CA VAL A 301 -1.30 -22.11 0.56
C VAL A 301 -1.36 -23.02 -0.65
N LEU A 302 -2.42 -23.81 -0.81
CA LEU A 302 -2.66 -24.65 -1.99
C LEU A 302 -2.69 -23.82 -3.28
N GLN A 303 -3.47 -22.74 -3.30
CA GLN A 303 -3.54 -21.84 -4.46
C GLN A 303 -2.18 -21.23 -4.78
N ARG A 304 -1.41 -20.86 -3.75
CA ARG A 304 -0.06 -20.32 -3.91
C ARG A 304 0.85 -21.36 -4.54
N VAL A 305 0.92 -22.57 -3.98
CA VAL A 305 1.72 -23.70 -4.46
C VAL A 305 1.37 -24.09 -5.90
N ILE A 306 0.07 -24.13 -6.24
CA ILE A 306 -0.39 -24.46 -7.60
C ILE A 306 -0.13 -23.32 -8.59
N SER A 307 -0.23 -22.06 -8.13
CA SER A 307 0.12 -20.92 -8.97
C SER A 307 1.62 -20.99 -9.29
N GLN A 308 1.98 -21.01 -10.57
CA GLN A 308 3.36 -21.19 -11.09
C GLN A 308 4.42 -20.25 -10.48
N ALA A 309 4.04 -19.26 -9.68
CA ALA A 309 4.90 -18.34 -8.97
C ALA A 309 5.41 -18.86 -7.60
N ALA A 310 4.94 -20.01 -7.09
CA ALA A 310 5.53 -20.68 -5.91
C ALA A 310 6.82 -21.45 -6.21
N PHE A 311 7.27 -21.46 -7.46
CA PHE A 311 8.50 -22.13 -7.86
C PHE A 311 9.77 -21.32 -7.64
N ARG A 312 9.69 -20.13 -7.04
CA ARG A 312 10.91 -19.44 -6.66
C ARG A 312 11.53 -20.16 -5.48
N ALA A 313 12.76 -20.68 -5.63
CA ALA A 313 13.50 -21.31 -4.52
C ALA A 313 13.52 -20.44 -3.24
N GLU A 314 13.52 -19.12 -3.41
CA GLU A 314 13.49 -18.14 -2.31
C GLU A 314 12.19 -18.10 -1.48
N ASP A 315 11.08 -18.64 -1.96
CA ASP A 315 9.80 -18.67 -1.23
C ASP A 315 9.57 -20.01 -0.51
N ARG A 316 10.42 -21.01 -0.78
CA ARG A 316 10.25 -22.38 -0.25
C ARG A 316 10.36 -22.47 1.27
N PRO A 317 11.40 -21.90 1.94
CA PRO A 317 11.51 -22.01 3.40
C PRO A 317 10.28 -21.45 4.13
N MET A 318 9.61 -20.49 3.50
CA MET A 318 8.39 -19.86 3.98
C MET A 318 7.15 -20.76 3.77
N LEU A 319 7.02 -21.38 2.60
CA LEU A 319 5.83 -22.14 2.19
C LEU A 319 5.82 -23.59 2.66
N GLU A 320 6.99 -24.22 2.83
CA GLU A 320 7.14 -25.62 3.25
C GLU A 320 6.43 -25.95 4.58
N PRO A 321 6.70 -25.26 5.70
CA PRO A 321 6.00 -25.55 6.96
C PRO A 321 4.49 -25.27 6.87
N LEU A 322 4.08 -24.33 6.01
CA LEU A 322 2.66 -24.03 5.78
C LEU A 322 1.98 -25.10 4.91
N ALA A 323 2.68 -25.62 3.91
CA ALA A 323 2.21 -26.66 2.99
C ALA A 323 2.02 -27.99 3.72
N GLU A 324 2.93 -28.37 4.62
CA GLU A 324 2.79 -29.57 5.47
C GLU A 324 1.54 -29.48 6.37
N LYS A 325 1.36 -28.33 7.04
CA LYS A 325 0.19 -28.10 7.89
C LYS A 325 -1.12 -28.06 7.08
N ALA A 326 -1.10 -27.42 5.92
CA ALA A 326 -2.24 -27.38 5.02
C ALA A 326 -2.58 -28.79 4.50
N ALA A 327 -1.59 -29.62 4.16
CA ALA A 327 -1.80 -31.00 3.74
C ALA A 327 -2.42 -31.85 4.85
N ALA A 328 -1.91 -31.74 6.08
CA ALA A 328 -2.50 -32.40 7.25
C ALA A 328 -3.97 -31.99 7.43
N ARG A 329 -4.26 -30.69 7.31
CA ARG A 329 -5.64 -30.17 7.39
C ARG A 329 -6.54 -30.73 6.29
N PHE A 330 -6.08 -30.77 5.04
CA PHE A 330 -6.86 -31.34 3.94
C PHE A 330 -7.17 -32.84 4.16
N ARG A 331 -6.24 -33.60 4.76
CA ARG A 331 -6.51 -34.99 5.16
C ARG A 331 -7.56 -35.10 6.24
N GLU A 332 -7.51 -34.26 7.28
CA GLU A 332 -8.51 -34.24 8.35
C GLU A 332 -9.93 -34.04 7.81
N ILE A 333 -10.10 -33.17 6.82
CA ILE A 333 -11.40 -32.88 6.21
C ILE A 333 -11.76 -33.84 5.05
N GLY A 334 -10.89 -34.80 4.72
CA GLY A 334 -11.11 -35.82 3.70
C GLY A 334 -10.79 -35.41 2.25
N ASP A 335 -10.13 -34.28 2.03
CA ASP A 335 -9.65 -33.83 0.71
C ASP A 335 -8.22 -34.37 0.44
N PHE A 336 -8.13 -35.66 0.14
CA PHE A 336 -6.86 -36.32 -0.13
C PHE A 336 -6.16 -35.78 -1.38
N GLU A 337 -6.90 -35.27 -2.37
CA GLU A 337 -6.31 -34.76 -3.61
C GLU A 337 -5.51 -33.48 -3.36
N SER A 338 -6.06 -32.54 -2.60
CA SER A 338 -5.37 -31.29 -2.22
C SER A 338 -4.18 -31.57 -1.30
N ALA A 339 -4.33 -32.51 -0.36
CA ALA A 339 -3.23 -32.95 0.49
C ALA A 339 -2.07 -33.54 -0.32
N ASP A 340 -2.35 -34.48 -1.23
CA ASP A 340 -1.33 -35.12 -2.07
C ASP A 340 -0.59 -34.11 -2.96
N LYS A 341 -1.29 -33.07 -3.46
CA LYS A 341 -0.64 -32.00 -4.24
C LYS A 341 0.38 -31.21 -3.42
N LEU A 342 0.03 -30.86 -2.17
CA LEU A 342 0.93 -30.14 -1.27
C LEU A 342 2.10 -31.01 -0.84
N GLU A 343 1.86 -32.28 -0.48
CA GLU A 343 2.93 -33.21 -0.11
C GLU A 343 3.87 -33.51 -1.27
N GLN A 344 3.34 -33.68 -2.48
CA GLN A 344 4.18 -33.83 -3.67
C GLN A 344 5.05 -32.60 -3.92
N TRP A 345 4.56 -31.39 -3.61
CA TRP A 345 5.35 -30.16 -3.73
C TRP A 345 6.46 -30.10 -2.67
N VAL A 346 6.16 -30.44 -1.41
CA VAL A 346 7.15 -30.55 -0.33
C VAL A 346 8.24 -31.56 -0.72
N VAL A 347 7.86 -32.77 -1.15
CA VAL A 347 8.82 -33.85 -1.50
C VAL A 347 9.58 -33.62 -2.83
N ALA A 348 9.16 -32.68 -3.68
CA ALA A 348 9.72 -32.52 -5.03
C ALA A 348 11.21 -32.09 -5.07
N ASP A 349 11.81 -31.69 -3.95
CA ASP A 349 13.10 -30.98 -3.91
C ASP A 349 14.09 -31.57 -2.89
N ASP A 350 13.69 -32.61 -2.15
CA ASP A 350 14.64 -33.46 -1.40
C ASP A 350 15.48 -34.36 -2.34
N GLY A 351 15.21 -34.30 -3.65
CA GLY A 351 16.10 -34.89 -4.64
C GLY A 351 17.35 -34.03 -4.76
N GLU A 352 18.52 -34.67 -4.84
CA GLU A 352 19.76 -33.98 -5.26
C GLU A 352 19.46 -33.09 -6.47
N ASP A 353 19.91 -31.83 -6.41
CA ASP A 353 19.77 -30.88 -7.52
C ASP A 353 20.13 -31.62 -8.81
N PRO A 354 19.23 -31.66 -9.81
CA PRO A 354 19.49 -32.43 -11.00
C PRO A 354 20.76 -31.90 -11.64
N ASP A 355 21.74 -32.77 -11.84
CA ASP A 355 23.00 -32.43 -12.49
C ASP A 355 22.71 -32.07 -13.96
N ILE A 356 22.43 -30.80 -14.20
CA ILE A 356 22.19 -30.25 -15.53
C ILE A 356 23.48 -29.93 -16.27
N GLU A 357 24.65 -30.18 -15.68
CA GLU A 357 25.97 -29.84 -16.22
C GLU A 357 26.62 -31.04 -16.92
N SER A 358 26.61 -32.22 -16.30
CA SER A 358 27.13 -33.42 -16.93
C SER A 358 26.15 -33.96 -17.98
N ASP A 359 26.68 -34.67 -18.98
CA ASP A 359 25.81 -35.33 -19.98
C ASP A 359 25.01 -36.47 -19.34
N GLU A 360 25.58 -37.19 -18.37
CA GLU A 360 24.91 -38.29 -17.67
C GLU A 360 23.79 -37.78 -16.75
N GLY A 361 24.07 -36.74 -15.96
CA GLY A 361 23.11 -36.06 -15.11
C GLY A 361 21.93 -35.49 -15.90
N TYR A 362 22.22 -34.81 -17.01
CA TYR A 362 21.18 -34.24 -17.86
C TYR A 362 20.28 -35.31 -18.49
N GLN A 363 20.84 -36.45 -18.89
CA GLN A 363 20.06 -37.57 -19.42
C GLN A 363 19.28 -38.32 -18.33
N ALA A 364 19.81 -38.39 -17.11
CA ALA A 364 19.07 -38.91 -15.94
C ALA A 364 17.87 -38.01 -15.63
N PHE A 365 18.09 -36.68 -15.59
CA PHE A 365 17.04 -35.69 -15.43
C PHE A 365 15.96 -35.80 -16.52
N CYS A 366 16.34 -35.87 -17.80
CA CYS A 366 15.39 -36.04 -18.89
C CYS A 366 14.51 -37.29 -18.75
N ARG A 367 15.09 -38.41 -18.29
CA ARG A 367 14.35 -39.66 -18.03
C ARG A 367 13.36 -39.49 -16.89
N GLN A 368 13.81 -38.95 -15.76
CA GLN A 368 12.97 -38.67 -14.61
C GLN A 368 11.82 -37.72 -14.96
N LEU A 369 12.10 -36.69 -15.76
CA LEU A 369 11.10 -35.73 -16.21
C LEU A 369 10.03 -36.35 -17.11
N LYS A 370 10.43 -37.31 -17.93
CA LYS A 370 9.53 -38.07 -18.82
C LYS A 370 8.66 -39.04 -18.05
N GLU A 371 9.20 -39.68 -17.01
CA GLU A 371 8.45 -40.56 -16.10
C GLU A 371 7.42 -39.78 -15.29
N LEU A 372 7.75 -38.54 -14.92
CA LEU A 372 6.88 -37.65 -14.14
C LEU A 372 6.01 -36.72 -15.01
N GLU A 373 6.00 -36.91 -16.32
CA GLU A 373 5.31 -36.01 -17.25
C GLU A 373 3.80 -35.96 -16.96
N GLY A 374 3.27 -34.75 -16.72
CA GLY A 374 1.87 -34.54 -16.35
C GLY A 374 1.55 -34.62 -14.86
N SER A 375 2.51 -35.02 -14.01
CA SER A 375 2.37 -34.94 -12.55
C SER A 375 2.77 -33.57 -11.99
N ALA A 376 2.28 -33.22 -10.80
CA ALA A 376 2.72 -32.01 -10.09
C ALA A 376 4.22 -32.04 -9.79
N LYS A 377 4.76 -33.22 -9.43
CA LYS A 377 6.20 -33.45 -9.23
C LYS A 377 7.01 -33.21 -10.52
N GLY A 378 6.49 -33.62 -11.68
CA GLY A 378 7.12 -33.35 -12.97
C GLY A 378 7.12 -31.86 -13.31
N MET A 379 6.04 -31.13 -13.02
CA MET A 379 6.02 -29.67 -13.19
C MET A 379 7.01 -28.97 -12.26
N ALA A 380 7.13 -29.44 -11.01
CA ALA A 380 8.09 -28.91 -10.05
C ALA A 380 9.53 -29.14 -10.48
N LEU A 381 9.84 -30.36 -10.91
CA LEU A 381 11.14 -30.74 -11.42
C LEU A 381 11.53 -29.93 -12.67
N ARG A 382 10.57 -29.61 -13.57
CA ARG A 382 10.79 -28.68 -14.70
C ARG A 382 11.11 -27.27 -14.22
N ALA A 383 10.35 -26.74 -13.27
CA ALA A 383 10.55 -25.38 -12.78
C ALA A 383 11.90 -25.22 -12.08
N ARG A 384 12.29 -26.17 -11.22
CA ARG A 384 13.60 -26.20 -10.55
C ARG A 384 14.74 -26.26 -11.57
N ALA A 385 14.63 -27.13 -12.57
CA ALA A 385 15.64 -27.19 -13.63
C ALA A 385 15.75 -25.86 -14.39
N LEU A 386 14.65 -25.15 -14.66
CA LEU A 386 14.70 -23.83 -15.29
C LEU A 386 15.48 -22.82 -14.43
N GLU A 387 15.28 -22.82 -13.11
CA GLU A 387 16.05 -21.96 -12.21
C GLU A 387 17.54 -22.27 -12.26
N LEU A 388 17.91 -23.54 -12.15
CA LEU A 388 19.29 -23.99 -12.25
C LEU A 388 19.90 -23.59 -13.62
N PHE A 389 19.16 -23.75 -14.72
CA PHE A 389 19.60 -23.29 -16.04
C PHE A 389 19.83 -21.77 -16.08
N LEU A 390 18.98 -20.97 -15.44
CA LEU A 390 19.10 -19.51 -15.41
C LEU A 390 20.24 -19.04 -14.50
N GLU A 391 20.42 -19.66 -13.33
CA GLU A 391 21.54 -19.38 -12.43
C GLU A 391 22.87 -19.72 -13.09
N GLN A 392 22.96 -20.91 -13.68
CA GLN A 392 24.16 -21.33 -14.41
C GLN A 392 24.45 -20.41 -15.60
N SER A 393 23.41 -20.00 -16.34
CA SER A 393 23.58 -19.06 -17.46
C SER A 393 24.12 -17.71 -17.00
N LYS A 394 23.64 -17.18 -15.86
CA LYS A 394 24.15 -15.93 -15.28
C LYS A 394 25.60 -16.07 -14.84
N GLN A 395 25.95 -17.19 -14.20
CA GLN A 395 27.32 -17.44 -13.76
C GLN A 395 28.28 -17.56 -14.95
N LEU A 396 27.92 -18.34 -15.98
CA LEU A 396 28.74 -18.50 -17.18
C LEU A 396 28.86 -17.20 -18.00
N LEU A 397 27.83 -16.36 -18.01
CA LEU A 397 27.90 -15.01 -18.60
C LEU A 397 28.87 -14.11 -17.84
N LYS A 398 28.89 -14.19 -16.51
CA LYS A 398 29.81 -13.43 -15.65
C LYS A 398 31.27 -13.87 -15.85
N ASP A 399 31.48 -15.16 -16.06
CA ASP A 399 32.81 -15.76 -16.23
C ASP A 399 33.29 -15.77 -17.71
N TYR A 400 32.49 -15.24 -18.63
CA TYR A 400 32.75 -15.20 -20.08
C TYR A 400 32.95 -16.57 -20.73
N GLU A 401 32.31 -17.62 -20.20
CA GLU A 401 32.43 -18.99 -20.69
C GLU A 401 31.37 -19.33 -21.76
N TRP A 402 31.64 -18.93 -23.00
CA TRP A 402 30.66 -19.02 -24.10
C TRP A 402 30.26 -20.45 -24.52
N ARG A 403 31.21 -21.40 -24.51
CA ARG A 403 30.94 -22.79 -24.94
C ARG A 403 30.03 -23.54 -23.95
N PRO A 404 30.31 -23.53 -22.63
CA PRO A 404 29.38 -24.06 -21.64
C PRO A 404 28.00 -23.40 -21.70
N LEU A 405 27.94 -22.08 -21.88
CA LEU A 405 26.66 -21.36 -21.98
C LEU A 405 25.81 -21.85 -23.15
N GLN A 406 26.41 -22.08 -24.31
CA GLN A 406 25.70 -22.66 -25.46
C GLN A 406 25.17 -24.08 -25.16
N LYS A 407 25.95 -24.90 -24.46
CA LYS A 407 25.53 -26.26 -24.05
C LYS A 407 24.34 -26.21 -23.11
N VAL A 408 24.37 -25.32 -22.11
CA VAL A 408 23.30 -25.07 -21.14
C VAL A 408 22.03 -24.58 -21.86
N MET A 409 22.15 -23.63 -22.79
CA MET A 409 21.03 -23.11 -23.58
C MET A 409 20.42 -24.14 -24.53
N ALA A 410 21.25 -24.98 -25.18
CA ALA A 410 20.76 -26.05 -26.05
C ALA A 410 19.96 -27.09 -25.26
N ARG A 411 20.44 -27.48 -24.07
CA ARG A 411 19.74 -28.36 -23.14
C ARG A 411 18.41 -27.76 -22.70
N MET A 412 18.43 -26.52 -22.22
CA MET A 412 17.22 -25.80 -21.82
C MET A 412 16.18 -25.75 -22.95
N ARG A 413 16.58 -25.49 -24.20
CA ARG A 413 15.67 -25.48 -25.36
C ARG A 413 14.93 -26.81 -25.56
N THR A 414 15.58 -27.94 -25.34
CA THR A 414 14.93 -29.25 -25.52
C THR A 414 13.88 -29.56 -24.46
N LEU A 415 13.94 -28.90 -23.30
CA LEU A 415 13.01 -29.12 -22.18
C LEU A 415 11.78 -28.21 -22.20
N PHE A 416 11.88 -27.01 -22.80
CA PHE A 416 10.84 -25.97 -22.69
C PHE A 416 10.24 -25.57 -24.05
N SER A 417 9.87 -26.55 -24.87
CA SER A 417 9.25 -26.30 -26.19
C SER A 417 7.74 -26.05 -26.10
N PRO A 418 7.17 -25.02 -26.78
CA PRO A 418 7.90 -24.02 -27.58
C PRO A 418 8.58 -22.96 -26.68
N PRO A 419 9.81 -22.53 -27.01
CA PRO A 419 10.50 -21.52 -26.21
C PRO A 419 9.71 -20.21 -26.19
N LYS A 420 9.68 -19.53 -25.04
CA LYS A 420 9.23 -18.13 -24.99
C LYS A 420 10.07 -17.32 -25.98
N LYS A 421 9.43 -16.44 -26.75
CA LYS A 421 10.05 -15.59 -27.79
C LYS A 421 11.30 -14.81 -27.32
N GLU A 422 11.36 -14.53 -26.02
CA GLU A 422 12.49 -13.90 -25.33
C GLU A 422 13.75 -14.79 -25.30
N LEU A 423 13.58 -16.10 -25.12
CA LEU A 423 14.66 -17.11 -25.16
C LEU A 423 15.16 -17.35 -26.58
N GLU A 424 14.28 -17.26 -27.59
CA GLU A 424 14.70 -17.25 -28.99
C GLU A 424 15.52 -16.01 -29.32
N SER A 425 15.08 -14.83 -28.88
CA SER A 425 15.78 -13.56 -29.13
C SER A 425 17.16 -13.51 -28.45
N LEU A 426 17.25 -13.97 -27.19
CA LEU A 426 18.52 -14.05 -26.46
C LEU A 426 19.49 -15.02 -27.14
N ALA A 427 18.99 -16.19 -27.54
CA ALA A 427 19.84 -17.20 -28.16
C ALA A 427 20.28 -16.82 -29.58
N GLN A 428 19.45 -16.10 -30.35
CA GLN A 428 19.84 -15.50 -31.63
C GLN A 428 20.93 -14.42 -31.44
N ALA A 429 20.80 -13.58 -30.41
CA ALA A 429 21.82 -12.58 -30.09
C ALA A 429 23.16 -13.22 -29.70
N LEU A 430 23.12 -14.28 -28.89
CA LEU A 430 24.31 -15.04 -28.49
C LEU A 430 24.96 -15.80 -29.66
N GLU A 431 24.16 -16.29 -30.60
CA GLU A 431 24.63 -16.96 -31.82
C GLU A 431 25.30 -15.96 -32.78
N ALA A 432 24.76 -14.74 -32.89
CA ALA A 432 25.37 -13.65 -33.66
C ALA A 432 26.72 -13.19 -33.06
N ILE A 433 26.83 -13.09 -31.73
CA ILE A 433 28.09 -12.73 -31.04
C ILE A 433 29.17 -13.81 -31.26
N ASN A 434 28.79 -15.08 -31.27
CA ASN A 434 29.74 -16.19 -31.44
C ASN A 434 30.20 -16.42 -32.89
N GLN A 435 29.49 -15.87 -33.89
CA GLN A 435 29.85 -16.04 -35.30
C GLN A 435 31.03 -15.19 -35.77
N GLY A 436 31.56 -14.28 -34.94
CA GLY A 436 32.94 -13.77 -35.10
C GLY A 436 33.30 -13.19 -36.47
N GLU A 437 32.44 -12.37 -37.09
CA GLU A 437 32.95 -11.41 -38.07
C GLU A 437 33.75 -10.34 -37.31
N LYS A 438 35.07 -10.41 -37.47
CA LYS A 438 36.08 -9.52 -36.90
C LYS A 438 35.65 -8.04 -36.95
N LEU A 439 35.47 -7.44 -35.77
CA LEU A 439 35.47 -6.00 -35.53
C LEU A 439 36.91 -5.43 -35.67
N ASP A 440 37.51 -5.59 -36.85
CA ASP A 440 38.61 -4.74 -37.32
C ASP A 440 38.06 -3.94 -38.52
N ILE A 441 37.06 -3.10 -38.25
CA ILE A 441 36.57 -2.14 -39.24
C ILE A 441 37.35 -0.84 -39.04
N GLU A 442 38.09 -0.44 -40.07
CA GLU A 442 38.77 0.85 -40.12
C GLU A 442 37.80 1.97 -39.72
N ARG A 443 38.07 2.61 -38.58
CA ARG A 443 37.28 3.72 -38.00
C ARG A 443 36.93 4.85 -38.98
N ALA A 444 37.59 4.91 -40.15
CA ALA A 444 37.36 5.90 -41.18
C ALA A 444 36.13 5.62 -42.09
N GLN A 445 35.51 4.43 -42.03
CA GLN A 445 34.41 4.05 -42.93
C GLN A 445 33.09 3.68 -42.22
N MET A 446 32.98 3.83 -40.91
CA MET A 446 31.76 3.50 -40.16
C MET A 446 30.56 4.30 -40.69
N LYS A 447 29.48 3.59 -41.01
CA LYS A 447 28.23 4.26 -41.38
C LYS A 447 27.61 4.84 -40.12
N PRO A 448 26.82 5.93 -40.22
CA PRO A 448 26.19 6.53 -39.06
C PRO A 448 25.27 5.56 -38.28
N GLU A 449 24.75 4.53 -38.94
CA GLU A 449 23.96 3.45 -38.34
C GLU A 449 24.78 2.58 -37.36
N ASP A 450 26.08 2.40 -37.63
CA ASP A 450 26.99 1.62 -36.80
C ASP A 450 27.28 2.38 -35.50
N THR A 451 27.53 3.69 -35.57
CA THR A 451 27.77 4.53 -34.39
C THR A 451 26.57 4.61 -33.44
N TRP A 452 25.35 4.52 -33.96
CA TRP A 452 24.15 4.46 -33.13
C TRP A 452 24.05 3.13 -32.35
N GLN A 453 24.32 2.01 -33.02
CA GLN A 453 24.27 0.69 -32.39
C GLN A 453 25.37 0.51 -31.34
N GLU A 454 26.61 0.94 -31.65
CA GLU A 454 27.72 0.93 -30.70
C GLU A 454 27.44 1.79 -29.47
N GLY A 455 26.83 2.97 -29.65
CA GLY A 455 26.43 3.83 -28.54
C GLY A 455 25.38 3.19 -27.61
N LEU A 456 24.43 2.43 -28.16
CA LEU A 456 23.43 1.70 -27.36
C LEU A 456 24.06 0.50 -26.63
N VAL A 457 24.97 -0.23 -27.28
CA VAL A 457 25.68 -1.35 -26.65
C VAL A 457 26.56 -0.84 -25.51
N ALA A 458 27.30 0.24 -25.71
CA ALA A 458 28.13 0.86 -24.68
C ALA A 458 27.30 1.35 -23.47
N LEU A 459 26.09 1.90 -23.70
CA LEU A 459 25.16 2.22 -22.61
C LEU A 459 24.72 0.98 -21.82
N LEU A 460 24.48 -0.14 -22.50
CA LEU A 460 24.03 -1.38 -21.86
C LEU A 460 25.14 -2.08 -21.08
N THR A 461 26.39 -1.91 -21.50
CA THR A 461 27.57 -2.46 -20.81
C THR A 461 28.13 -1.52 -19.73
N GLY A 462 27.58 -0.30 -19.60
CA GLY A 462 28.01 0.70 -18.61
C GLY A 462 29.25 1.51 -19.02
N ASP A 463 29.74 1.36 -20.25
CA ASP A 463 30.86 2.15 -20.78
C ASP A 463 30.37 3.51 -21.28
N TRP A 464 30.31 4.46 -20.34
CA TRP A 464 29.73 5.77 -20.60
C TRP A 464 30.52 6.62 -21.60
N GLU A 465 31.84 6.62 -21.50
CA GLU A 465 32.66 7.51 -22.32
C GLU A 465 32.51 7.14 -23.80
N SER A 466 32.56 5.84 -24.10
CA SER A 466 32.28 5.30 -25.43
C SER A 466 30.83 5.57 -25.83
N ALA A 467 29.85 5.34 -24.96
CA ALA A 467 28.44 5.60 -25.24
C ALA A 467 28.17 7.06 -25.63
N GLU A 468 28.72 8.01 -24.86
CA GLU A 468 28.55 9.44 -25.10
C GLU A 468 29.21 9.85 -26.42
N GLU A 469 30.42 9.39 -26.70
CA GLU A 469 31.14 9.66 -27.95
C GLU A 469 30.36 9.14 -29.17
N HIS A 470 29.96 7.86 -29.15
CA HIS A 470 29.24 7.22 -30.24
C HIS A 470 27.85 7.84 -30.47
N LEU A 471 27.11 8.15 -29.40
CA LEU A 471 25.80 8.81 -29.52
C LEU A 471 25.92 10.26 -29.96
N MET A 472 26.96 11.00 -29.57
CA MET A 472 27.21 12.34 -30.09
C MET A 472 27.58 12.31 -31.58
N ALA A 473 28.34 11.32 -32.03
CA ALA A 473 28.62 11.12 -33.46
C ALA A 473 27.35 10.75 -34.23
N ALA A 474 26.54 9.81 -33.70
CA ALA A 474 25.27 9.41 -34.29
C ALA A 474 24.26 10.56 -34.38
N ALA A 475 24.33 11.54 -33.48
CA ALA A 475 23.47 12.71 -33.50
C ALA A 475 23.63 13.59 -34.75
N ALA A 476 24.70 13.43 -35.54
CA ALA A 476 24.81 14.10 -36.84
C ALA A 476 23.83 13.52 -37.89
N ALA A 477 23.57 12.21 -37.84
CA ALA A 477 22.69 11.52 -38.79
C ALA A 477 21.27 11.29 -38.26
N PHE A 478 21.15 10.99 -36.96
CA PHE A 478 19.87 10.73 -36.27
C PHE A 478 19.70 11.71 -35.11
N PRO A 479 19.62 13.03 -35.38
CA PRO A 479 19.69 14.04 -34.34
C PRO A 479 18.55 13.95 -33.32
N LYS A 480 17.39 13.41 -33.70
CA LYS A 480 16.24 13.29 -32.80
C LYS A 480 16.42 12.12 -31.83
N GLU A 481 16.72 10.93 -32.34
CA GLU A 481 16.83 9.69 -31.57
C GLU A 481 18.08 9.71 -30.67
N ALA A 482 19.23 10.12 -31.21
CA ALA A 482 20.50 10.25 -30.49
C ALA A 482 20.42 11.24 -29.33
N ASN A 483 19.89 12.45 -29.56
CA ASN A 483 19.79 13.44 -28.50
C ASN A 483 18.73 13.08 -27.44
N THR A 484 17.72 12.25 -27.78
CA THR A 484 16.75 11.75 -26.80
C THR A 484 17.38 10.74 -25.85
N VAL A 485 18.16 9.80 -26.39
CA VAL A 485 18.90 8.82 -25.59
C VAL A 485 19.91 9.54 -24.70
N LEU A 486 20.70 10.47 -25.26
CA LEU A 486 21.62 11.31 -24.49
C LEU A 486 20.92 12.09 -23.37
N ALA A 487 19.74 12.68 -23.62
CA ALA A 487 19.00 13.42 -22.60
C ALA A 487 18.63 12.56 -21.38
N HIS A 488 18.07 11.36 -21.63
CA HIS A 488 17.75 10.42 -20.56
C HIS A 488 18.98 9.92 -19.81
N ALA A 489 20.06 9.71 -20.56
CA ALA A 489 21.30 9.19 -20.05
C ALA A 489 22.08 10.24 -19.21
N TYR A 490 21.97 11.53 -19.54
CA TYR A 490 22.46 12.61 -18.66
C TYR A 490 21.58 12.80 -17.41
N LEU A 491 20.26 12.63 -17.51
CA LEU A 491 19.37 12.69 -16.35
C LEU A 491 19.68 11.59 -15.33
N SER A 492 19.98 10.36 -15.77
CA SER A 492 20.34 9.26 -14.85
C SER A 492 21.66 9.54 -14.11
N ARG A 493 22.57 10.30 -14.72
CA ARG A 493 23.83 10.75 -14.12
C ARG A 493 23.72 12.03 -13.27
N ASN A 494 22.50 12.57 -13.08
CA ASN A 494 22.29 13.87 -12.44
C ASN A 494 23.05 15.04 -13.10
N ASP A 495 23.19 15.03 -14.44
CA ASP A 495 23.65 16.21 -15.20
C ASP A 495 22.48 16.88 -15.93
N PRO A 496 21.65 17.68 -15.22
CA PRO A 496 20.46 18.28 -15.81
C PRO A 496 20.81 19.32 -16.89
N ARG A 497 22.04 19.83 -16.93
CA ARG A 497 22.47 20.83 -17.92
C ARG A 497 22.68 20.18 -19.28
N LEU A 498 23.43 19.08 -19.33
CA LEU A 498 23.66 18.33 -20.55
C LEU A 498 22.37 17.65 -21.01
N ALA A 499 21.56 17.16 -20.05
CA ALA A 499 20.22 16.63 -20.34
C ALA A 499 19.33 17.65 -21.04
N LEU A 500 19.24 18.88 -20.50
CA LEU A 500 18.45 19.95 -21.09
C LEU A 500 18.95 20.30 -22.50
N LYS A 501 20.27 20.45 -22.68
CA LYS A 501 20.87 20.76 -23.99
C LYS A 501 20.57 19.68 -25.03
N ALA A 502 20.63 18.40 -24.64
CA ALA A 502 20.29 17.29 -25.53
C ALA A 502 18.78 17.27 -25.84
N ALA A 503 17.93 17.43 -24.83
CA ALA A 503 16.48 17.50 -25.03
C ALA A 503 16.07 18.67 -25.95
N GLU A 504 16.69 19.85 -25.81
CA GLU A 504 16.45 21.02 -26.66
C GLU A 504 16.84 20.73 -28.11
N LYS A 505 17.99 20.08 -28.36
CA LYS A 505 18.40 19.66 -29.71
C LYS A 505 17.45 18.62 -30.31
N ALA A 506 16.97 17.67 -29.52
CA ALA A 506 15.98 16.68 -29.96
C ALA A 506 14.67 17.37 -30.38
N LEU A 507 14.19 18.34 -29.58
CA LEU A 507 13.01 19.12 -29.88
C LEU A 507 13.20 20.00 -31.12
N GLU A 508 14.34 20.69 -31.26
CA GLU A 508 14.64 21.52 -32.43
C GLU A 508 14.64 20.70 -33.71
N SER A 509 15.26 19.51 -33.68
CA SER A 509 15.29 18.57 -34.79
C SER A 509 13.89 18.05 -35.14
N ALA A 510 13.05 17.82 -34.13
CA ALA A 510 11.67 17.38 -34.33
C ALA A 510 10.77 18.51 -34.87
N SER A 511 11.03 19.76 -34.48
CA SER A 511 10.29 20.95 -34.90
C SER A 511 10.67 21.49 -36.28
N SER A 512 11.86 21.15 -36.82
CA SER A 512 12.27 21.59 -38.16
C SER A 512 11.31 21.09 -39.26
N LEU A 513 10.88 19.83 -39.17
CA LEU A 513 9.90 19.23 -40.08
C LEU A 513 8.50 19.84 -39.91
N GLU A 514 8.12 20.20 -38.68
CA GLU A 514 6.86 20.90 -38.40
C GLU A 514 6.84 22.28 -39.09
N ARG A 515 7.94 23.04 -39.02
CA ARG A 515 8.08 24.34 -39.70
C ARG A 515 8.01 24.19 -41.22
N PHE A 516 8.73 23.20 -41.76
CA PHE A 516 8.72 22.90 -43.20
C PHE A 516 7.31 22.54 -43.70
N LEU A 517 6.57 21.72 -42.94
CA LEU A 517 5.19 21.36 -43.28
C LEU A 517 4.23 22.55 -43.16
N ALA A 518 4.47 23.46 -42.20
CA ALA A 518 3.66 24.66 -42.01
C ALA A 518 3.75 25.67 -43.19
N GLU A 519 4.84 25.63 -43.96
CA GLU A 519 5.01 26.44 -45.17
C GLU A 519 4.27 25.86 -46.40
N GLN A 520 3.75 24.62 -46.30
CA GLN A 520 3.04 23.97 -47.40
C GLN A 520 1.52 24.06 -47.24
N PRO A 521 0.77 24.58 -48.24
CA PRO A 521 -0.68 24.65 -48.17
C PRO A 521 -1.33 23.26 -48.24
N GLY A 522 -2.39 23.02 -47.44
CA GLY A 522 -3.15 21.76 -47.47
C GLY A 522 -2.55 20.62 -46.63
N LYS A 523 -1.56 20.93 -45.77
CA LYS A 523 -0.87 19.96 -44.90
C LYS A 523 -1.29 20.03 -43.43
N GLU A 524 -2.42 20.65 -43.11
CA GLU A 524 -2.86 20.93 -41.75
C GLU A 524 -2.99 19.68 -40.89
N ALA A 525 -3.52 18.58 -41.45
CA ALA A 525 -3.63 17.30 -40.75
C ALA A 525 -2.27 16.63 -40.50
N GLU A 526 -1.27 16.86 -41.36
CA GLU A 526 0.07 16.32 -41.22
C GLU A 526 0.88 17.12 -40.18
N ILE A 527 0.74 18.45 -40.20
CA ILE A 527 1.26 19.35 -39.17
C ILE A 527 0.72 18.95 -37.79
N GLU A 528 -0.59 18.69 -37.67
CA GLU A 528 -1.18 18.32 -36.38
C GLU A 528 -0.68 16.95 -35.88
N ARG A 529 -0.54 15.95 -36.77
CA ARG A 529 0.08 14.66 -36.41
C ARG A 529 1.53 14.82 -35.96
N HIS A 530 2.28 15.71 -36.59
CA HIS A 530 3.66 16.01 -36.19
C HIS A 530 3.71 16.75 -34.85
N ARG A 531 2.78 17.67 -34.57
CA ARG A 531 2.64 18.32 -33.27
C ARG A 531 2.35 17.35 -32.15
N GLU A 532 1.41 16.42 -32.36
CA GLU A 532 1.08 15.36 -31.40
C GLU A 532 2.30 14.46 -31.12
N ARG A 533 3.04 14.06 -32.18
CA ARG A 533 4.29 13.28 -32.02
C ARG A 533 5.39 14.08 -31.33
N ASN A 534 5.43 15.40 -31.55
CA ASN A 534 6.44 16.28 -30.97
C ASN A 534 6.16 16.65 -29.50
N ALA A 535 4.94 16.41 -29.00
CA ALA A 535 4.57 16.67 -27.60
C ALA A 535 5.48 15.92 -26.61
N VAL A 536 5.93 14.72 -26.95
CA VAL A 536 6.84 13.92 -26.11
C VAL A 536 8.19 14.63 -25.91
N PHE A 537 8.73 15.31 -26.93
CA PHE A 537 9.98 16.06 -26.80
C PHE A 537 9.80 17.36 -26.01
N ARG A 538 8.65 18.03 -26.15
CA ARG A 538 8.31 19.20 -25.33
C ARG A 538 8.18 18.81 -23.85
N ASP A 539 7.61 17.64 -23.57
CA ASP A 539 7.57 17.09 -22.21
C ASP A 539 8.95 16.73 -21.69
N LEU A 540 9.81 16.11 -22.50
CA LEU A 540 11.20 15.80 -22.12
C LEU A 540 12.01 17.07 -21.79
N VAL A 541 11.89 18.12 -22.62
CA VAL A 541 12.51 19.44 -22.34
C VAL A 541 11.92 20.05 -21.07
N SER A 542 10.61 19.98 -20.87
CA SER A 542 9.94 20.47 -19.65
C SER A 542 10.46 19.76 -18.40
N ASP A 543 10.61 18.44 -18.44
CA ASP A 543 11.14 17.65 -17.32
C ASP A 543 12.61 17.98 -17.04
N CYS A 544 13.43 18.16 -18.08
CA CYS A 544 14.82 18.62 -17.95
C CYS A 544 14.89 20.05 -17.36
N MET A 545 14.00 20.96 -17.78
CA MET A 545 13.91 22.31 -17.23
C MET A 545 13.53 22.28 -15.75
N VAL A 546 12.60 21.43 -15.32
CA VAL A 546 12.26 21.25 -13.90
C VAL A 546 13.48 20.74 -13.12
N ALA A 547 14.18 19.73 -13.64
CA ALA A 547 15.39 19.19 -13.02
C ALA A 547 16.52 20.24 -12.93
N PHE A 548 16.60 21.16 -13.89
CA PHE A 548 17.55 22.26 -13.92
C PHE A 548 17.10 23.49 -13.09
N GLY A 549 15.96 23.46 -12.43
CA GLY A 549 15.46 24.56 -11.59
C GLY A 549 14.75 25.69 -12.35
N ARG A 550 14.22 25.40 -13.55
CA ARG A 550 13.49 26.31 -14.46
C ARG A 550 11.99 25.94 -14.61
N PRO A 551 11.21 25.81 -13.52
CA PRO A 551 9.85 25.26 -13.56
C PRO A 551 8.82 26.15 -14.27
N PHE A 552 9.05 27.47 -14.34
CA PHE A 552 8.14 28.40 -15.01
C PHE A 552 8.24 28.32 -16.53
N GLU A 553 9.46 28.18 -17.07
CA GLU A 553 9.66 28.00 -18.50
C GLU A 553 9.19 26.61 -18.94
N ALA A 554 9.40 25.60 -18.08
CA ALA A 554 8.83 24.26 -18.25
C ALA A 554 7.30 24.29 -18.35
N LEU A 555 6.65 25.14 -17.55
CA LEU A 555 5.20 25.37 -17.58
C LEU A 555 4.76 26.09 -18.85
N ASN A 556 5.42 27.18 -19.24
CA ASN A 556 5.10 27.91 -20.46
C ASN A 556 5.21 27.00 -21.69
N LEU A 557 6.28 26.21 -21.79
CA LEU A 557 6.48 25.26 -22.89
C LEU A 557 5.35 24.23 -22.97
N ARG A 558 4.86 23.76 -21.82
CA ARG A 558 3.71 22.83 -21.74
C ARG A 558 2.38 23.50 -22.11
N VAL A 559 2.22 24.79 -21.82
CA VAL A 559 1.02 25.57 -22.19
C VAL A 559 1.01 25.87 -23.69
N GLU A 560 2.15 26.23 -24.27
CA GLU A 560 2.30 26.48 -25.71
C GLU A 560 2.14 25.20 -26.54
N ALA A 561 2.44 24.04 -25.96
CA ALA A 561 2.26 22.74 -26.60
C ALA A 561 0.80 22.26 -26.69
N LEU A 562 -0.16 23.00 -26.11
CA LEU A 562 -1.57 22.59 -26.09
C LEU A 562 -2.22 22.79 -27.47
N PRO A 563 -2.90 21.77 -28.04
CA PRO A 563 -3.71 21.96 -29.23
C PRO A 563 -4.90 22.89 -28.95
N ALA A 564 -5.41 23.56 -29.99
CA ALA A 564 -6.51 24.53 -29.88
C ALA A 564 -7.88 23.89 -29.54
N GLU A 565 -8.02 22.56 -29.58
CA GLU A 565 -9.25 21.84 -29.25
C GLU A 565 -9.14 20.96 -27.98
N PRO A 566 -10.25 20.77 -27.22
CA PRO A 566 -10.20 20.39 -25.83
C PRO A 566 -10.42 18.89 -25.63
N LYS A 567 -9.36 18.11 -25.40
CA LYS A 567 -9.51 16.72 -24.94
C LYS A 567 -8.87 16.39 -23.59
N ASP A 568 -7.88 17.16 -23.11
CA ASP A 568 -7.16 16.82 -21.86
C ASP A 568 -6.94 17.99 -20.88
N LEU A 569 -7.76 19.05 -20.93
CA LEU A 569 -7.60 20.26 -20.09
C LEU A 569 -7.69 20.04 -18.56
N LYS A 570 -8.37 18.99 -18.08
CA LYS A 570 -8.55 18.74 -16.63
C LYS A 570 -7.32 18.16 -15.94
N LEU A 571 -6.56 17.28 -16.61
CA LEU A 571 -5.34 16.71 -16.06
C LEU A 571 -4.22 17.78 -16.02
N HIS A 572 -4.24 18.71 -16.97
CA HIS A 572 -3.24 19.76 -17.08
C HIS A 572 -3.51 20.95 -16.15
N ALA A 573 -4.78 21.33 -15.90
CA ALA A 573 -5.13 22.31 -14.87
C ALA A 573 -4.64 21.90 -13.46
N LEU A 574 -4.57 20.59 -13.18
CA LEU A 574 -4.02 20.05 -11.93
C LEU A 574 -2.48 20.23 -11.86
N ARG A 575 -1.75 19.94 -12.95
CA ARG A 575 -0.29 20.12 -13.03
C ARG A 575 0.15 21.58 -12.95
N VAL A 576 -0.59 22.50 -13.58
CA VAL A 576 -0.31 23.96 -13.49
C VAL A 576 -0.52 24.48 -12.06
N LYS A 577 -1.51 23.94 -11.33
CA LYS A 577 -1.80 24.30 -9.93
C LYS A 577 -0.77 23.71 -8.95
N GLU A 578 -0.20 22.55 -9.27
CA GLU A 578 0.91 21.90 -8.56
C GLU A 578 2.22 22.72 -8.66
N ILE A 579 2.54 23.21 -9.86
CA ILE A 579 3.68 24.12 -10.08
C ILE A 579 3.47 25.46 -9.35
N ARG A 580 2.23 25.98 -9.27
CA ARG A 580 1.87 27.15 -8.44
C ARG A 580 2.01 26.88 -6.93
N ARG A 581 1.86 25.63 -6.47
CA ARG A 581 2.12 25.22 -5.07
C ARG A 581 3.61 25.18 -4.77
N LEU A 582 4.41 24.67 -5.72
CA LEU A 582 5.87 24.63 -5.65
C LEU A 582 6.52 26.03 -5.69
N GLY A 583 5.95 26.96 -6.48
CA GLY A 583 6.36 28.36 -6.53
C GLY A 583 5.95 29.21 -5.31
N LYS A 584 5.01 28.73 -4.47
CA LYS A 584 4.57 29.40 -3.23
C LYS A 584 5.35 28.95 -1.97
N GLY A 585 6.52 28.34 -2.13
CA GLY A 585 7.45 28.08 -1.02
C GLY A 585 7.20 26.81 -0.20
N GLN A 586 6.42 25.85 -0.70
CA GLN A 586 6.31 24.53 -0.05
C GLN A 586 7.30 23.53 -0.65
N TRP A 587 8.58 23.63 -0.27
CA TRP A 587 9.64 22.64 -0.58
C TRP A 587 9.98 21.78 0.64
N PRO A 588 10.02 20.43 0.52
CA PRO A 588 10.52 19.54 1.54
C PRO A 588 12.00 19.19 1.28
N PHE A 589 12.92 20.15 1.31
CA PHE A 589 14.37 19.83 1.33
C PHE A 589 15.25 20.98 1.88
N TRP A 590 15.07 21.32 3.16
CA TRP A 590 15.67 22.52 3.77
C TRP A 590 17.10 22.37 4.33
N LYS A 591 17.74 21.19 4.29
CA LYS A 591 19.08 21.02 4.87
C LYS A 591 20.25 21.22 3.89
N SER A 592 20.07 20.93 2.59
CA SER A 592 21.12 21.07 1.57
C SER A 592 21.27 22.51 1.06
N LEU A 593 20.15 23.21 0.86
CA LEU A 593 20.12 24.57 0.29
C LEU A 593 20.68 25.65 1.25
N LYS A 594 20.57 25.45 2.57
CA LYS A 594 21.09 26.37 3.59
C LYS A 594 22.61 26.46 3.58
N TRP A 595 23.30 25.41 3.12
CA TRP A 595 24.75 25.41 2.94
C TRP A 595 25.15 26.16 1.67
N HIS A 596 24.40 25.99 0.57
CA HIS A 596 24.65 26.69 -0.70
C HIS A 596 24.30 28.19 -0.65
N MET A 597 23.22 28.59 0.04
CA MET A 597 22.83 30.00 0.10
C MET A 597 23.73 30.85 1.01
N ARG A 598 24.43 30.23 1.98
CA ARG A 598 25.46 30.93 2.78
C ARG A 598 26.70 31.29 1.97
N ALA A 599 26.97 30.58 0.88
CA ALA A 599 28.09 30.88 -0.02
C ALA A 599 27.79 32.04 -0.98
N ILE A 600 26.52 32.42 -1.16
CA ILE A 600 26.07 33.43 -2.13
C ILE A 600 25.66 34.75 -1.45
N SER A 601 25.55 34.80 -0.11
CA SER A 601 24.98 35.96 0.61
C SER A 601 25.99 37.04 1.04
N ALA A 602 27.13 37.20 0.37
CA ALA A 602 28.08 38.26 0.70
C ALA A 602 27.66 39.65 0.16
N ASP A 603 26.93 39.73 -0.96
CA ASP A 603 26.70 41.01 -1.66
C ASP A 603 25.24 41.51 -1.68
N TRP A 604 24.34 40.92 -0.89
CA TRP A 604 22.90 41.18 -1.04
C TRP A 604 22.18 41.67 0.24
N LYS A 605 22.77 42.65 0.95
CA LYS A 605 22.19 43.24 2.18
C LYS A 605 21.83 44.72 2.07
N ALA A 606 21.04 45.12 1.08
CA ALA A 606 20.54 46.50 1.02
C ALA A 606 19.00 46.64 0.97
N GLU A 607 18.24 45.63 0.57
CA GLU A 607 16.78 45.80 0.37
C GLU A 607 15.95 44.65 0.93
N GLU A 608 16.19 44.32 2.19
CA GLU A 608 15.28 43.49 2.97
C GLU A 608 14.64 44.38 4.05
N LYS A 609 13.37 44.79 3.86
CA LYS A 609 12.44 45.18 4.94
C LYS A 609 11.02 45.53 4.46
N ALA A 610 10.32 44.58 3.83
CA ALA A 610 8.86 44.39 3.98
C ALA A 610 8.36 43.25 3.09
N ASN A 611 8.00 42.13 3.71
CA ASN A 611 7.16 41.04 3.18
C ASN A 611 7.79 40.09 2.12
N PRO A 612 8.07 38.80 2.45
CA PRO A 612 8.66 37.82 1.54
C PRO A 612 7.69 37.23 0.48
N TYR A 613 6.58 37.91 0.17
CA TYR A 613 5.54 37.43 -0.76
C TYR A 613 5.15 38.49 -1.81
N TYR A 614 6.09 39.30 -2.29
CA TYR A 614 5.78 40.29 -3.32
C TYR A 614 5.70 39.62 -4.72
N CYS A 615 4.47 39.43 -5.22
CA CYS A 615 4.18 39.18 -6.62
C CYS A 615 3.83 40.52 -7.29
N PRO A 616 4.59 40.99 -8.29
CA PRO A 616 4.30 42.23 -9.01
C PRO A 616 2.85 42.27 -9.52
N SER A 617 2.19 43.43 -9.42
CA SER A 617 0.77 43.61 -9.78
C SER A 617 0.45 43.17 -11.21
N TRP A 618 1.34 43.45 -12.18
CA TRP A 618 1.16 43.05 -13.57
C TRP A 618 1.20 41.52 -13.78
N GLN A 619 1.92 40.78 -12.93
CA GLN A 619 1.92 39.31 -12.93
C GLN A 619 0.64 38.76 -12.32
N ARG A 620 0.12 39.40 -11.26
CA ARG A 620 -1.17 39.06 -10.64
C ARG A 620 -2.33 39.23 -11.62
N GLU A 621 -2.38 40.35 -12.34
CA GLU A 621 -3.42 40.63 -13.33
C GLU A 621 -3.41 39.61 -14.48
N LYS A 622 -2.23 39.23 -14.98
CA LYS A 622 -2.11 38.14 -15.98
C LYS A 622 -2.61 36.80 -15.43
N MET A 623 -2.35 36.49 -14.16
CA MET A 623 -2.84 35.25 -13.53
C MET A 623 -4.36 35.25 -13.31
N GLU A 624 -4.94 36.38 -12.95
CA GLU A 624 -6.38 36.55 -12.75
C GLU A 624 -7.13 36.47 -14.09
N ALA A 625 -6.61 37.10 -15.14
CA ALA A 625 -7.17 36.99 -16.49
C ALA A 625 -7.13 35.55 -17.07
N CYS A 626 -6.07 34.79 -16.79
CA CYS A 626 -6.00 33.38 -17.15
C CYS A 626 -6.98 32.52 -16.33
N TRP A 627 -7.27 32.90 -15.08
CA TRP A 627 -8.17 32.17 -14.18
C TRP A 627 -9.64 32.38 -14.53
N GLU A 628 -10.06 33.62 -14.83
CA GLU A 628 -11.43 33.91 -15.25
C GLU A 628 -11.81 33.17 -16.54
N ARG A 629 -10.87 33.07 -17.49
CA ARG A 629 -11.07 32.21 -18.69
C ARG A 629 -11.33 30.77 -18.28
N LEU A 630 -10.57 30.23 -17.32
CA LEU A 630 -10.67 28.85 -16.87
C LEU A 630 -11.99 28.56 -16.12
N GLU A 631 -12.47 29.50 -15.30
CA GLU A 631 -13.74 29.37 -14.56
C GLU A 631 -14.96 29.40 -15.48
N GLY A 632 -14.95 30.23 -16.52
CA GLY A 632 -15.99 30.24 -17.55
C GLY A 632 -16.17 28.86 -18.21
N PHE A 633 -15.07 28.12 -18.41
CA PHE A 633 -15.06 26.79 -19.00
C PHE A 633 -15.49 25.65 -18.04
N LEU A 634 -15.46 25.85 -16.73
CA LEU A 634 -15.67 24.79 -15.72
C LEU A 634 -17.10 24.74 -15.13
N SER A 635 -18.00 25.61 -15.58
CA SER A 635 -19.37 25.79 -15.08
C SER A 635 -20.35 24.65 -15.40
N HIS A 636 -19.95 23.63 -16.18
CA HIS A 636 -20.80 22.50 -16.56
C HIS A 636 -20.34 21.21 -15.83
N ARG A 637 -21.03 20.78 -14.77
CA ARG A 637 -20.68 19.62 -13.91
C ARG A 637 -21.76 18.53 -13.84
N PRO A 638 -21.38 17.25 -13.60
CA PRO A 638 -22.16 16.27 -12.84
C PRO A 638 -21.73 16.17 -11.35
N GLN A 639 -22.61 15.60 -10.51
CA GLN A 639 -22.51 15.48 -9.04
C GLN A 639 -21.62 14.32 -8.57
N SER A 640 -21.06 14.46 -7.36
CA SER A 640 -20.31 13.46 -6.53
C SER A 640 -18.81 13.21 -6.84
N LEU A 641 -17.99 14.27 -6.79
CA LEU A 641 -16.56 14.09 -6.51
C LEU A 641 -16.30 14.34 -5.02
N ASP A 642 -15.72 13.36 -4.34
CA ASP A 642 -15.15 13.56 -3.00
C ASP A 642 -13.87 14.37 -3.15
N LEU A 643 -14.02 15.68 -2.95
CA LEU A 643 -12.93 16.64 -3.12
C LEU A 643 -11.88 16.47 -2.02
N ASP A 644 -12.23 15.95 -0.84
CA ASP A 644 -11.30 15.83 0.27
C ASP A 644 -10.27 14.71 0.03
N ALA A 645 -10.69 13.60 -0.60
CA ALA A 645 -9.78 12.53 -1.02
C ALA A 645 -8.84 12.96 -2.17
N LEU A 646 -9.32 13.82 -3.07
CA LEU A 646 -8.55 14.28 -4.23
C LEU A 646 -7.39 15.21 -3.87
N PHE A 647 -7.46 15.86 -2.71
CA PHE A 647 -6.52 16.92 -2.29
C PHE A 647 -5.75 16.59 -1.01
N ASP A 648 -5.78 15.32 -0.54
CA ASP A 648 -4.99 14.87 0.60
C ASP A 648 -3.47 14.94 0.29
N PRO A 649 -2.69 15.71 1.08
CA PRO A 649 -1.25 15.92 0.87
C PRO A 649 -0.41 14.64 0.99
N ARG A 650 -0.96 13.55 1.53
CA ARG A 650 -0.26 12.26 1.72
C ARG A 650 -0.22 11.38 0.48
N PHE A 651 -1.10 11.60 -0.50
CA PHE A 651 -1.01 10.92 -1.78
C PHE A 651 0.05 11.58 -2.67
N THR A 652 0.90 10.76 -3.28
CA THR A 652 1.74 11.21 -4.39
C THR A 652 0.88 11.64 -5.57
N ASP A 653 1.40 12.50 -6.42
CA ASP A 653 0.65 13.03 -7.57
C ASP A 653 0.20 11.91 -8.52
N ASN A 654 0.96 10.81 -8.55
CA ASN A 654 0.58 9.58 -9.25
C ASN A 654 -0.64 8.89 -8.62
N GLU A 655 -0.70 8.80 -7.30
CA GLU A 655 -1.82 8.15 -6.60
C GLU A 655 -3.13 8.94 -6.74
N ARG A 656 -3.05 10.28 -6.71
CA ARG A 656 -4.20 11.15 -7.00
C ARG A 656 -4.67 10.98 -8.45
N THR A 657 -3.71 10.94 -9.39
CA THR A 657 -3.96 10.72 -10.81
C THR A 657 -4.65 9.38 -11.07
N LYS A 658 -4.21 8.29 -10.41
CA LYS A 658 -4.84 6.97 -10.51
C LYS A 658 -6.26 6.93 -9.97
N TYR A 659 -6.48 7.47 -8.77
CA TYR A 659 -7.80 7.50 -8.16
C TYR A 659 -8.79 8.26 -9.06
N TYR A 660 -8.38 9.44 -9.53
CA TYR A 660 -9.18 10.26 -10.43
C TYR A 660 -9.51 9.54 -11.74
N LEU A 661 -8.50 8.97 -12.42
CA LEU A 661 -8.71 8.29 -13.68
C LEU A 661 -9.51 6.99 -13.52
N GLY A 662 -9.45 6.33 -12.36
CA GLY A 662 -10.32 5.23 -11.99
C GLY A 662 -11.80 5.64 -11.88
N CYS A 663 -12.08 6.78 -11.23
CA CYS A 663 -13.42 7.37 -11.17
C CYS A 663 -13.93 7.76 -12.56
N VAL A 664 -13.09 8.37 -13.40
CA VAL A 664 -13.43 8.74 -14.78
C VAL A 664 -13.72 7.49 -15.63
N ALA A 665 -12.91 6.45 -15.53
CA ALA A 665 -13.15 5.19 -16.24
C ALA A 665 -14.47 4.54 -15.79
N ARG A 666 -14.80 4.59 -14.50
CA ARG A 666 -16.08 4.09 -13.97
C ARG A 666 -17.27 4.87 -14.56
N GLU A 667 -17.21 6.20 -14.55
CA GLU A 667 -18.24 7.06 -15.15
C GLU A 667 -18.40 6.83 -16.66
N MET A 668 -17.29 6.66 -17.38
CA MET A 668 -17.33 6.32 -18.80
C MET A 668 -18.04 4.98 -19.05
N ARG A 669 -17.83 3.97 -18.21
CA ARG A 669 -18.56 2.69 -18.31
C ARG A 669 -20.05 2.88 -18.08
N LEU A 670 -20.44 3.67 -17.07
CA LEU A 670 -21.85 3.95 -16.76
C LEU A 670 -22.57 4.68 -17.90
N ARG A 671 -21.85 5.42 -18.74
CA ARG A 671 -22.37 6.10 -19.93
C ARG A 671 -22.34 5.25 -21.21
N GLY A 672 -21.97 3.98 -21.13
CA GLY A 672 -21.83 3.08 -22.28
C GLY A 672 -20.53 3.25 -23.09
N GLU A 673 -19.57 4.05 -22.60
CA GLU A 673 -18.27 4.28 -23.24
C GLU A 673 -17.21 3.25 -22.81
N GLY A 674 -17.58 1.97 -22.70
CA GLY A 674 -16.73 0.91 -22.15
C GLY A 674 -15.35 0.79 -22.81
N ARG A 675 -15.29 0.87 -24.15
CA ARG A 675 -14.01 0.82 -24.89
C ARG A 675 -13.07 1.99 -24.58
N ARG A 676 -13.59 3.18 -24.26
CA ARG A 676 -12.77 4.34 -23.89
C ARG A 676 -12.28 4.22 -22.45
N ALA A 677 -13.13 3.74 -21.55
CA ALA A 677 -12.74 3.42 -20.18
C ALA A 677 -11.61 2.38 -20.14
N GLU A 678 -11.68 1.32 -20.96
CA GLU A 678 -10.64 0.31 -21.03
C GLU A 678 -9.31 0.84 -21.57
N ARG A 679 -9.34 1.72 -22.58
CA ARG A 679 -8.11 2.39 -23.05
C ARG A 679 -7.48 3.28 -21.99
N LEU A 680 -8.29 3.95 -21.17
CA LEU A 680 -7.82 4.79 -20.07
C LEU A 680 -7.15 3.94 -18.99
N VAL A 681 -7.75 2.81 -18.62
CA VAL A 681 -7.18 1.84 -17.68
C VAL A 681 -5.91 1.19 -18.23
N ALA A 682 -5.88 0.83 -19.52
CA ALA A 682 -4.69 0.30 -20.16
C ALA A 682 -3.52 1.30 -20.19
N ARG A 683 -3.80 2.59 -20.43
CA ARG A 683 -2.79 3.66 -20.36
C ARG A 683 -2.23 3.85 -18.95
N LEU A 684 -3.08 3.75 -17.91
CA LEU A 684 -2.63 3.78 -16.51
C LEU A 684 -1.67 2.62 -16.21
N ALA A 685 -2.01 1.41 -16.63
CA ALA A 685 -1.17 0.23 -16.45
C ALA A 685 0.19 0.37 -17.19
N LEU A 686 0.19 1.04 -18.35
CA LEU A 686 1.40 1.29 -19.13
C LEU A 686 2.32 2.32 -18.46
N ILE A 687 1.76 3.40 -17.88
CA ILE A 687 2.50 4.39 -17.09
C ILE A 687 3.14 3.73 -15.87
N ASP A 688 2.43 2.82 -15.20
CA ASP A 688 2.95 2.07 -14.06
C ASP A 688 4.11 1.14 -14.44
N ARG A 689 3.97 0.42 -15.55
CA ARG A 689 5.05 -0.43 -16.08
C ARG A 689 6.27 0.40 -16.48
N ALA A 690 6.07 1.51 -17.19
CA ALA A 690 7.16 2.40 -17.59
C ALA A 690 7.91 2.92 -16.36
N ARG A 691 7.20 3.39 -15.34
CA ARG A 691 7.81 3.90 -14.11
C ARG A 691 8.53 2.81 -13.30
N ALA A 692 7.97 1.62 -13.20
CA ALA A 692 8.62 0.49 -12.55
C ALA A 692 9.91 0.11 -13.28
N LEU A 693 9.91 0.16 -14.62
CA LEU A 693 11.10 -0.04 -15.44
C LEU A 693 12.13 1.06 -15.18
N THR A 694 11.73 2.35 -15.15
CA THR A 694 12.64 3.47 -14.86
C THR A 694 13.23 3.38 -13.46
N GLN A 695 12.44 3.00 -12.45
CA GLN A 695 12.94 2.81 -11.09
C GLN A 695 13.93 1.64 -11.01
N ARG A 696 13.67 0.52 -11.70
CA ARG A 696 14.62 -0.59 -11.81
C ARG A 696 15.92 -0.18 -12.49
N ILE A 697 15.85 0.62 -13.54
CA ILE A 697 17.04 1.14 -14.24
C ILE A 697 17.84 2.09 -13.33
N VAL A 698 17.17 2.99 -12.61
CA VAL A 698 17.82 3.97 -11.72
C VAL A 698 18.42 3.34 -10.46
N TYR A 699 17.82 2.26 -9.93
CA TYR A 699 18.36 1.55 -8.77
C TYR A 699 19.39 0.48 -9.16
N GLY A 700 19.20 -0.22 -10.28
CA GLY A 700 20.20 -1.16 -10.81
C GLY A 700 21.52 -0.47 -11.19
N ALA A 701 21.47 0.78 -11.66
CA ALA A 701 22.67 1.59 -11.93
C ALA A 701 23.37 2.14 -10.68
N LYS A 702 22.82 1.94 -9.47
CA LYS A 702 23.46 2.32 -8.20
C LYS A 702 24.15 1.16 -7.48
N GLU A 703 23.84 -0.07 -7.87
CA GLU A 703 24.39 -1.30 -7.28
C GLU A 703 25.42 -2.00 -8.20
N GLY A 704 25.70 -1.44 -9.37
CA GLY A 704 26.76 -1.86 -10.29
C GLY A 704 27.91 -0.86 -10.32
#